data_AF-A0AAF0F6P4-F1
#
_entry.id   AF-A0AAF0F6P4-F1
#
_cell.length_a   1.000
_cell.length_b   1.000
_cell.length_c   1.000
_cell.angle_alpha   90.00
_cell.angle_beta   90.00
_cell.angle_gamma   90.00
#
_symmetry.space_group_name_H-M   'P 1'
#
loop_
_entity.id
_entity.type
_entity.pdbx_description
1 polymer ?
#
loop_
_entity_poly.entity_id
_entity_poly.type
_entity_poly.pdbx_seq_one_letter_code
_entity_poly.pdbx_strand_id
1 'polypeptide(L)'
;MAHEEMAQDDPLQAVVLCDVFTQRFAPLTLDMPRCLMPVCNVPLIEWTLEALAKAGVHEVFFLATWHAPQIRAYLEEHHPALVKPSRGTSVNTSSLTKVSLIAVPEARSVGDAMRELDAHQIITTDFILMHADAVGNMDLAAVVEAHKQRRRADRNAIMTICTMPVGHRSRARPLGDLSVFALAPSTSQLLHYTAVPAIPRKPMLKLPLELFDDESAMGLSGKGAEMDVRNDLVDCGVDVCSIDVPPLFTENFDYQSLRREFVQGILTSDLLEAKIFVHVAPPANASSTSSGIPWDASSNGLHGSPAYGEGYMLRASGPAAYDVVCNDVMTGWTYPYTPRLGLPDGTVYTRLSSLRFLGAGATCAMSGRIGLRSVLGAETRLEDDAEVSHVMIGARVTIGARSKVHHAYIWDDVRIGTGCDIAGCMIGHNVTILDNVRIPKGSVIAQGVTIGPDVDLPRGARVSLHPYRASEDEEEEEEEEERGDAAALGAQGQGFLWEPLGAKRSSDDDGDDDDDDEHDDIESPLNAKLFAMGADLDDVALSDAASELSSIDADSDPEPLLDDSDLDDSDSDSDLSSPHSASVYGSVSLTLPGGTESQTYGEKLESEQRLNEFRAEATASLERAFEERHAPENAAIELKTLRMASNVPPGEVRKVAISFVLARCSVDQAKDTADLLDHWGPLLQEVAHDDQVEALATMQSFCAANVTHTKLFLPLLKKVYNDEIVADESILAWWRHASSRRIVLDVDDSRVTSVNQIVLELRKRAEPVVRHILESQESSDEDEEEEDDDDDE
;
A
#
# COMPACT_ATOMS: atom_id res chain seq x y z
N MET A 1 -53.55 9.58 6.50
CA MET A 1 -53.39 9.10 7.89
C MET A 1 -53.20 7.58 7.94
N ALA A 2 -52.35 7.02 7.06
CA ALA A 2 -51.99 5.59 7.06
C ALA A 2 -50.52 5.36 6.61
N HIS A 3 -49.69 6.41 6.65
CA HIS A 3 -48.27 6.38 6.30
C HIS A 3 -47.36 6.85 7.45
N GLU A 4 -47.92 7.14 8.63
CA GLU A 4 -47.17 7.61 9.81
C GLU A 4 -47.03 6.54 10.91
N GLU A 5 -47.56 5.33 10.72
CA GLU A 5 -47.49 4.23 11.72
C GLU A 5 -46.46 3.13 11.38
N MET A 6 -45.55 3.35 10.42
CA MET A 6 -44.47 2.40 10.05
C MET A 6 -43.04 2.91 10.26
N ALA A 7 -42.83 4.05 10.91
CA ALA A 7 -41.51 4.47 11.36
C ALA A 7 -41.27 3.91 12.77
N GLN A 8 -41.17 2.58 12.88
CA GLN A 8 -40.48 1.98 14.01
C GLN A 8 -39.00 2.22 13.68
N ASP A 9 -38.39 3.28 14.21
CA ASP A 9 -37.00 3.65 13.90
C ASP A 9 -36.13 2.40 14.10
N ASP A 10 -35.58 1.88 12.99
CA ASP A 10 -34.68 0.74 13.02
C ASP A 10 -33.49 1.08 13.92
N PRO A 11 -33.06 0.13 14.77
CA PRO A 11 -32.03 0.41 15.76
C PRO A 11 -30.72 0.78 15.06
N LEU A 12 -30.11 1.91 15.46
CA LEU A 12 -28.79 2.29 14.99
C LEU A 12 -27.77 1.24 15.46
N GLN A 13 -27.08 0.62 14.50
CA GLN A 13 -26.05 -0.38 14.73
C GLN A 13 -24.67 0.27 14.55
N ALA A 14 -23.67 -0.24 15.29
CA ALA A 14 -22.28 0.12 15.09
C ALA A 14 -21.39 -1.11 15.03
N VAL A 15 -20.38 -1.04 14.18
CA VAL A 15 -19.35 -2.05 14.00
C VAL A 15 -18.04 -1.45 14.44
N VAL A 16 -17.39 -2.09 15.40
CA VAL A 16 -16.11 -1.65 15.96
C VAL A 16 -15.02 -2.64 15.57
N LEU A 17 -14.03 -2.16 14.83
CA LEU A 17 -12.84 -2.91 14.47
C LEU A 17 -11.85 -2.87 15.64
N CYS A 18 -11.72 -3.98 16.37
CA CYS A 18 -10.79 -4.08 17.51
C CYS A 18 -9.33 -4.11 17.07
N ASP A 19 -9.08 -4.79 15.95
CA ASP A 19 -7.75 -5.01 15.41
C ASP A 19 -7.55 -4.20 14.13
N VAL A 20 -6.34 -3.66 13.98
CA VAL A 20 -5.98 -2.75 12.88
C VAL A 20 -4.95 -3.40 11.96
N PHE A 21 -4.72 -4.71 12.06
CA PHE A 21 -3.82 -5.48 11.18
C PHE A 21 -2.44 -4.85 10.95
N THR A 22 -1.95 -4.06 11.92
CA THR A 22 -0.71 -3.27 11.81
C THR A 22 0.17 -3.52 13.03
N GLN A 23 1.46 -3.72 12.80
CA GLN A 23 2.43 -4.04 13.85
C GLN A 23 3.08 -2.81 14.50
N ARG A 24 2.49 -1.61 14.36
CA ARG A 24 3.08 -0.33 14.83
C ARG A 24 3.35 -0.30 16.34
N PHE A 25 2.55 -1.00 17.14
CA PHE A 25 2.68 -1.09 18.60
C PHE A 25 3.44 -2.34 19.07
N ALA A 26 3.94 -3.18 18.16
CA ALA A 26 4.75 -4.33 18.55
C ALA A 26 6.01 -3.85 19.31
N PRO A 27 6.38 -4.46 20.44
CA PRO A 27 5.89 -5.74 20.97
C PRO A 27 4.68 -5.69 21.94
N LEU A 28 4.14 -4.51 22.30
CA LEU A 28 3.07 -4.41 23.31
C LEU A 28 1.81 -5.21 22.93
N THR A 29 1.51 -5.28 21.63
CA THR A 29 0.30 -5.91 21.10
C THR A 29 0.31 -7.44 21.13
N LEU A 30 1.46 -8.08 21.41
CA LEU A 30 1.56 -9.55 21.52
C LEU A 30 0.93 -10.11 22.79
N ASP A 31 0.96 -9.34 23.88
CA ASP A 31 0.43 -9.76 25.18
C ASP A 31 -0.98 -9.22 25.44
N MET A 32 -1.35 -8.12 24.77
CA MET A 32 -2.60 -7.41 24.98
C MET A 32 -3.07 -6.76 23.69
N PRO A 33 -4.36 -6.92 23.32
CA PRO A 33 -4.89 -6.30 22.13
C PRO A 33 -4.93 -4.78 22.28
N ARG A 34 -4.80 -4.11 21.14
CA ARG A 34 -4.69 -2.65 21.06
C ARG A 34 -5.87 -1.93 21.72
N CYS A 35 -7.08 -2.47 21.58
CA CYS A 35 -8.30 -1.89 22.16
C CYS A 35 -8.30 -1.84 23.70
N LEU A 36 -7.45 -2.63 24.37
CA LEU A 36 -7.34 -2.65 25.82
C LEU A 36 -6.18 -1.79 26.36
N MET A 37 -5.40 -1.14 25.50
CA MET A 37 -4.34 -0.24 25.95
C MET A 37 -4.92 0.97 26.70
N PRO A 38 -4.34 1.37 27.85
CA PRO A 38 -4.93 2.39 28.72
C PRO A 38 -4.51 3.83 28.39
N VAL A 39 -5.41 4.65 27.84
CA VAL A 39 -5.23 6.11 27.71
C VAL A 39 -5.75 6.80 28.98
N CYS A 40 -4.89 7.55 29.68
CA CYS A 40 -5.22 8.14 31.00
C CYS A 40 -5.68 7.10 32.04
N ASN A 41 -5.10 5.90 32.02
CA ASN A 41 -5.48 4.76 32.89
C ASN A 41 -6.89 4.23 32.64
N VAL A 42 -7.47 4.50 31.46
CA VAL A 42 -8.76 3.94 31.01
C VAL A 42 -8.55 3.26 29.66
N PRO A 43 -8.95 1.98 29.50
CA PRO A 43 -8.81 1.26 28.24
C PRO A 43 -9.49 1.97 27.06
N LEU A 44 -8.86 1.93 25.88
CA LEU A 44 -9.37 2.56 24.65
C LEU A 44 -10.81 2.15 24.31
N ILE A 45 -11.19 0.90 24.56
CA ILE A 45 -12.54 0.40 24.33
C ILE A 45 -13.62 1.20 25.07
N GLU A 46 -13.36 1.69 26.27
CA GLU A 46 -14.33 2.50 27.04
C GLU A 46 -14.56 3.87 26.39
N TRP A 47 -13.51 4.47 25.82
CA TRP A 47 -13.63 5.72 25.07
C TRP A 47 -14.53 5.55 23.84
N THR A 48 -14.39 4.41 23.14
CA THR A 48 -15.23 4.11 21.98
C THR A 48 -16.67 3.80 22.37
N LEU A 49 -16.89 3.01 23.43
CA LEU A 49 -18.23 2.69 23.93
C LEU A 49 -18.97 3.94 24.39
N GLU A 50 -18.30 4.86 25.07
CA GLU A 50 -18.89 6.11 25.53
C GLU A 50 -19.25 7.03 24.36
N ALA A 51 -18.39 7.11 23.33
CA ALA A 51 -18.68 7.85 22.11
C ALA A 51 -19.91 7.28 21.37
N LEU A 52 -20.02 5.96 21.25
CA LEU A 52 -21.16 5.27 20.63
C LEU A 52 -22.45 5.40 21.48
N ALA A 53 -22.33 5.36 22.81
CA ALA A 53 -23.44 5.58 23.73
C ALA A 53 -24.02 6.99 23.58
N LYS A 54 -23.13 8.01 23.50
CA LYS A 54 -23.51 9.40 23.25
C LYS A 54 -24.16 9.58 21.88
N ALA A 55 -23.71 8.85 20.87
CA ALA A 55 -24.29 8.84 19.52
C ALA A 55 -25.71 8.24 19.47
N GLY A 56 -26.14 7.53 20.51
CA GLY A 56 -27.45 6.88 20.55
C GLY A 56 -27.49 5.51 19.88
N VAL A 57 -26.34 4.83 19.76
CA VAL A 57 -26.27 3.47 19.20
C VAL A 57 -26.96 2.48 20.14
N HIS A 58 -27.69 1.52 19.57
CA HIS A 58 -28.38 0.47 20.31
C HIS A 58 -27.57 -0.83 20.33
N GLU A 59 -27.12 -1.31 19.17
CA GLU A 59 -26.36 -2.56 19.07
C GLU A 59 -24.92 -2.30 18.59
N VAL A 60 -23.95 -2.88 19.30
CA VAL A 60 -22.52 -2.78 18.95
C VAL A 60 -21.95 -4.17 18.66
N PHE A 61 -21.28 -4.29 17.51
CA PHE A 61 -20.57 -5.49 17.06
C PHE A 61 -19.07 -5.23 17.10
N PHE A 62 -18.36 -5.90 18.01
CA PHE A 62 -16.90 -5.89 18.04
C PHE A 62 -16.38 -7.00 17.14
N LEU A 63 -15.55 -6.65 16.16
CA LEU A 63 -14.83 -7.58 15.30
C LEU A 63 -13.40 -7.70 15.85
N ALA A 64 -13.04 -8.89 16.32
CA ALA A 64 -11.71 -9.15 16.86
C ALA A 64 -11.12 -10.42 16.26
N THR A 65 -9.86 -10.35 15.86
CA THR A 65 -9.08 -11.47 15.35
C THR A 65 -8.15 -11.97 16.46
N TRP A 66 -7.43 -11.05 17.11
CA TRP A 66 -6.41 -11.36 18.11
C TRP A 66 -6.95 -11.24 19.53
N HIS A 67 -6.50 -12.13 20.42
CA HIS A 67 -6.86 -12.13 21.85
C HIS A 67 -8.36 -11.95 22.14
N ALA A 68 -9.24 -12.45 21.25
CA ALA A 68 -10.69 -12.37 21.42
C ALA A 68 -11.19 -12.87 22.80
N PRO A 69 -10.61 -13.93 23.42
CA PRO A 69 -10.96 -14.33 24.77
C PRO A 69 -10.72 -13.25 25.83
N GLN A 70 -9.65 -12.46 25.71
CA GLN A 70 -9.31 -11.39 26.65
C GLN A 70 -10.29 -10.22 26.53
N ILE A 71 -10.64 -9.83 25.30
CA ILE A 71 -11.64 -8.79 25.03
C ILE A 71 -13.00 -9.23 25.58
N ARG A 72 -13.38 -10.49 25.36
CA ARG A 72 -14.62 -11.06 25.91
C ARG A 72 -14.64 -11.02 27.43
N ALA A 73 -13.55 -11.46 28.08
CA ALA A 73 -13.44 -11.46 29.53
C ALA A 73 -13.57 -10.04 30.11
N TYR A 74 -12.90 -9.07 29.49
CA TYR A 74 -12.99 -7.66 29.89
C TYR A 74 -14.43 -7.13 29.79
N LEU A 75 -15.11 -7.37 28.66
CA LEU A 75 -16.50 -6.94 28.44
C LEU A 75 -17.49 -7.63 29.41
N GLU A 76 -17.29 -8.91 29.72
CA GLU A 76 -18.13 -9.63 30.69
C GLU A 76 -17.93 -9.14 32.12
N GLU A 77 -16.72 -8.71 32.49
CA GLU A 77 -16.40 -8.19 33.82
C GLU A 77 -16.95 -6.78 34.04
N HIS A 78 -16.70 -5.87 33.09
CA HIS A 78 -17.02 -4.44 33.25
C HIS A 78 -18.44 -4.09 32.77
N HIS A 79 -18.96 -4.81 31.76
CA HIS A 79 -20.27 -4.55 31.15
C HIS A 79 -21.18 -5.79 31.08
N PRO A 80 -21.40 -6.54 32.19
CA PRO A 80 -22.15 -7.79 32.18
C PRO A 80 -23.60 -7.65 31.70
N ALA A 81 -24.22 -6.49 31.95
CA ALA A 81 -25.60 -6.19 31.56
C ALA A 81 -25.77 -6.03 30.03
N LEU A 82 -24.71 -5.60 29.33
CA LEU A 82 -24.71 -5.38 27.87
C LEU A 82 -24.39 -6.65 27.09
N VAL A 83 -23.59 -7.56 27.66
CA VAL A 83 -23.18 -8.83 27.03
C VAL A 83 -24.25 -9.92 27.22
N LYS A 84 -24.86 -10.00 28.41
CA LYS A 84 -25.94 -10.95 28.72
C LYS A 84 -27.18 -10.17 29.13
N PRO A 85 -28.04 -9.75 28.17
CA PRO A 85 -29.26 -9.03 28.50
C PRO A 85 -30.22 -9.97 29.25
N SER A 86 -30.21 -9.89 30.58
CA SER A 86 -31.16 -10.61 31.42
C SER A 86 -32.53 -9.94 31.27
N ARG A 87 -33.57 -10.72 30.95
CA ARG A 87 -34.97 -10.25 30.87
C ARG A 87 -35.42 -9.72 32.23
N GLY A 88 -35.12 -8.46 32.57
CA GLY A 88 -35.66 -7.82 33.77
C GLY A 88 -34.83 -6.74 34.45
N THR A 89 -33.66 -6.34 33.97
CA THR A 89 -32.88 -5.26 34.61
C THR A 89 -32.54 -4.17 33.61
N SER A 90 -33.52 -3.32 33.33
CA SER A 90 -33.29 -2.01 32.72
C SER A 90 -32.58 -1.13 33.76
N VAL A 91 -31.26 -1.00 33.60
CA VAL A 91 -30.53 0.11 34.22
C VAL A 91 -30.64 1.28 33.25
N ASN A 92 -31.54 2.21 33.58
CA ASN A 92 -31.77 3.43 32.84
C ASN A 92 -30.58 4.37 32.99
N THR A 93 -29.66 4.43 32.01
CA THR A 93 -28.81 5.60 31.73
C THR A 93 -28.08 5.56 30.38
N SER A 94 -27.88 4.40 29.74
CA SER A 94 -27.16 4.28 28.46
C SER A 94 -28.08 3.87 27.30
N SER A 95 -27.93 4.49 26.12
CA SER A 95 -28.68 4.16 24.89
C SER A 95 -28.34 2.78 24.31
N LEU A 96 -27.22 2.20 24.75
CA LEU A 96 -26.72 0.87 24.37
C LEU A 96 -27.61 -0.23 24.95
N THR A 97 -28.10 -1.10 24.08
CA THR A 97 -28.99 -2.21 24.44
C THR A 97 -28.28 -3.56 24.39
N LYS A 98 -27.27 -3.71 23.52
CA LYS A 98 -26.59 -4.99 23.31
C LYS A 98 -25.16 -4.81 22.78
N VAL A 99 -24.23 -5.57 23.34
CA VAL A 99 -22.86 -5.70 22.84
C VAL A 99 -22.59 -7.16 22.47
N SER A 100 -22.09 -7.39 21.25
CA SER A 100 -21.67 -8.72 20.79
C SER A 100 -20.27 -8.70 20.23
N LEU A 101 -19.49 -9.72 20.57
CA LEU A 101 -18.15 -9.96 20.04
C LEU A 101 -18.23 -11.06 18.97
N ILE A 102 -17.84 -10.72 17.76
CA ILE A 102 -17.66 -11.64 16.62
C ILE A 102 -16.16 -11.90 16.52
N ALA A 103 -15.78 -13.17 16.69
CA ALA A 103 -14.39 -13.59 16.59
C ALA A 103 -14.12 -14.04 15.15
N VAL A 104 -13.12 -13.42 14.53
CA VAL A 104 -12.80 -13.51 13.10
C VAL A 104 -11.33 -13.95 12.98
N PRO A 105 -10.97 -15.18 13.38
CA PRO A 105 -9.57 -15.57 13.55
C PRO A 105 -8.79 -15.68 12.23
N GLU A 106 -9.47 -15.86 11.11
CA GLU A 106 -8.87 -16.03 9.79
C GLU A 106 -8.60 -14.70 9.07
N ALA A 107 -9.16 -13.59 9.55
CA ALA A 107 -8.96 -12.30 8.92
C ALA A 107 -7.54 -11.77 9.16
N ARG A 108 -6.89 -11.37 8.08
CA ARG A 108 -5.58 -10.70 8.08
C ARG A 108 -5.66 -9.24 7.63
N SER A 109 -6.81 -8.83 7.08
CA SER A 109 -7.06 -7.46 6.62
C SER A 109 -8.42 -6.92 7.10
N VAL A 110 -8.59 -5.59 6.99
CA VAL A 110 -9.90 -4.96 7.26
C VAL A 110 -10.93 -5.44 6.24
N GLY A 111 -10.52 -5.66 4.99
CA GLY A 111 -11.35 -6.24 3.94
C GLY A 111 -11.94 -7.60 4.33
N ASP A 112 -11.12 -8.51 4.84
CA ASP A 112 -11.58 -9.84 5.25
C ASP A 112 -12.57 -9.77 6.41
N ALA A 113 -12.30 -8.90 7.39
CA ALA A 113 -13.24 -8.67 8.48
C ALA A 113 -14.60 -8.14 7.99
N MET A 114 -14.61 -7.30 6.96
CA MET A 114 -15.84 -6.79 6.33
C MET A 114 -16.57 -7.86 5.49
N ARG A 115 -15.84 -8.77 4.84
CA ARG A 115 -16.41 -9.92 4.11
C ARG A 115 -17.06 -10.91 5.07
N GLU A 116 -16.43 -11.19 6.21
CA GLU A 116 -17.01 -12.07 7.22
C GLU A 116 -18.24 -11.43 7.88
N LEU A 117 -18.21 -10.11 8.09
CA LEU A 117 -19.37 -9.33 8.52
C LEU A 117 -20.54 -9.43 7.55
N ASP A 118 -20.27 -9.37 6.23
CA ASP A 118 -21.26 -9.60 5.18
C ASP A 118 -21.77 -11.05 5.21
N ALA A 119 -20.90 -12.05 5.36
CA ALA A 119 -21.29 -13.46 5.46
C ALA A 119 -22.25 -13.72 6.63
N HIS A 120 -22.14 -12.96 7.71
CA HIS A 120 -23.04 -13.04 8.85
C HIS A 120 -24.40 -12.35 8.66
N GLN A 121 -24.54 -11.40 7.73
CA GLN A 121 -25.79 -10.67 7.41
C GLN A 121 -26.51 -10.10 8.65
N ILE A 122 -25.75 -9.56 9.62
CA ILE A 122 -26.30 -9.03 10.88
C ILE A 122 -26.75 -7.56 10.76
N ILE A 123 -26.17 -6.83 9.80
CA ILE A 123 -26.42 -5.40 9.59
C ILE A 123 -27.73 -5.23 8.82
N THR A 124 -28.60 -4.37 9.34
CA THR A 124 -29.94 -4.13 8.77
C THR A 124 -30.11 -2.75 8.16
N THR A 125 -29.42 -1.74 8.69
CA THR A 125 -29.53 -0.33 8.25
C THR A 125 -28.15 0.34 8.22
N ASP A 126 -28.13 1.65 7.91
CA ASP A 126 -26.91 2.48 8.00
C ASP A 126 -26.26 2.31 9.37
N PHE A 127 -24.97 2.00 9.37
CA PHE A 127 -24.22 1.70 10.58
C PHE A 127 -23.00 2.60 10.71
N ILE A 128 -22.53 2.75 11.95
CA ILE A 128 -21.27 3.44 12.23
C ILE A 128 -20.15 2.40 12.18
N LEU A 129 -19.14 2.62 11.34
CA LEU A 129 -17.89 1.88 11.35
C LEU A 129 -16.85 2.69 12.14
N MET A 130 -16.30 2.11 13.20
CA MET A 130 -15.37 2.80 14.08
C MET A 130 -14.17 1.90 14.40
N HIS A 131 -12.98 2.46 14.46
CA HIS A 131 -11.84 1.74 15.03
C HIS A 131 -11.83 1.84 16.56
N ALA A 132 -11.48 0.75 17.24
CA ALA A 132 -11.46 0.68 18.71
C ALA A 132 -10.42 1.59 19.38
N ASP A 133 -9.55 2.23 18.60
CA ASP A 133 -8.44 3.11 19.01
C ASP A 133 -8.74 4.60 18.82
N ALA A 134 -9.97 4.94 18.44
CA ALA A 134 -10.40 6.31 18.19
C ALA A 134 -10.91 6.96 19.49
N VAL A 135 -10.29 8.08 19.88
CA VAL A 135 -10.61 8.80 21.14
C VAL A 135 -11.15 10.18 20.82
N GLY A 136 -12.29 10.53 21.40
CA GLY A 136 -12.85 11.86 21.25
C GLY A 136 -14.29 12.02 21.71
N ASN A 137 -14.86 13.18 21.43
CA ASN A 137 -16.18 13.61 21.90
C ASN A 137 -17.11 14.12 20.77
N MET A 138 -16.73 13.85 19.51
CA MET A 138 -17.46 14.28 18.32
C MET A 138 -18.94 13.85 18.38
N ASP A 139 -19.83 14.76 17.98
CA ASP A 139 -21.27 14.47 17.92
C ASP A 139 -21.64 13.64 16.69
N LEU A 140 -21.51 12.32 16.81
CA LEU A 140 -21.80 11.36 15.75
C LEU A 140 -23.29 11.30 15.38
N ALA A 141 -24.21 11.63 16.30
CA ALA A 141 -25.64 11.59 16.02
C ALA A 141 -26.02 12.56 14.89
N ALA A 142 -25.46 13.78 14.93
CA ALA A 142 -25.66 14.78 13.90
C ALA A 142 -25.06 14.35 12.54
N VAL A 143 -23.93 13.65 12.55
CA VAL A 143 -23.29 13.12 11.33
C VAL A 143 -24.15 12.03 10.70
N VAL A 144 -24.69 11.11 11.50
CA VAL A 144 -25.60 10.06 11.04
C VAL A 144 -26.88 10.65 10.46
N GLU A 145 -27.46 11.67 11.11
CA GLU A 145 -28.65 12.34 10.57
C GLU A 145 -28.36 13.00 9.22
N ALA A 146 -27.23 13.69 9.10
CA ALA A 146 -26.81 14.29 7.84
C ALA A 146 -26.58 13.25 6.75
N HIS A 147 -25.96 12.11 7.08
CA HIS A 147 -25.77 11.00 6.14
C HIS A 147 -27.12 10.43 5.68
N LYS A 148 -28.05 10.16 6.61
CA LYS A 148 -29.41 9.68 6.28
C LYS A 148 -30.17 10.67 5.41
N GLN A 149 -30.03 11.98 5.64
CA GLN A 149 -30.63 13.01 4.79
C GLN A 149 -30.04 13.01 3.37
N ARG A 150 -28.72 12.85 3.25
CA ARG A 150 -28.06 12.72 1.93
C ARG A 150 -28.49 11.44 1.22
N ARG A 151 -28.55 10.30 1.93
CA ARG A 151 -28.97 9.02 1.36
C ARG A 151 -30.42 9.03 0.87
N ARG A 152 -31.29 9.80 1.54
CA ARG A 152 -32.67 10.03 1.07
C ARG A 152 -32.74 10.86 -0.21
N ALA A 153 -31.78 11.75 -0.45
CA ALA A 153 -31.71 12.57 -1.66
C ALA A 153 -30.99 11.82 -2.80
N ASP A 154 -29.91 11.12 -2.49
CA ASP A 154 -29.11 10.34 -3.42
C ASP A 154 -28.81 8.96 -2.80
N ARG A 155 -29.34 7.90 -3.41
CA ARG A 155 -29.16 6.53 -2.92
C ARG A 155 -27.71 6.06 -3.03
N ASN A 156 -26.93 6.67 -3.93
CA ASN A 156 -25.55 6.29 -4.18
C ASN A 156 -24.57 6.86 -3.13
N ALA A 157 -25.06 7.61 -2.14
CA ALA A 157 -24.28 8.06 -1.00
C ALA A 157 -23.97 6.87 -0.05
N ILE A 158 -22.79 6.27 -0.23
CA ILE A 158 -22.42 5.02 0.43
C ILE A 158 -21.66 5.25 1.74
N MET A 159 -20.76 6.23 1.79
CA MET A 159 -19.92 6.44 2.97
C MET A 159 -19.73 7.92 3.29
N THR A 160 -19.72 8.25 4.58
CA THR A 160 -19.30 9.56 5.10
C THR A 160 -18.11 9.41 6.04
N ILE A 161 -16.94 9.90 5.62
CA ILE A 161 -15.70 9.86 6.38
C ILE A 161 -15.65 11.06 7.33
N CYS A 162 -15.36 10.83 8.61
CA CYS A 162 -15.18 11.93 9.58
C CYS A 162 -13.71 12.34 9.67
N THR A 163 -13.44 13.63 9.52
CA THR A 163 -12.09 14.22 9.60
C THR A 163 -12.08 15.43 10.50
N MET A 164 -10.91 15.75 11.06
CA MET A 164 -10.70 16.93 11.87
C MET A 164 -9.62 17.83 11.24
N PRO A 165 -9.85 19.15 11.11
CA PRO A 165 -8.85 20.08 10.60
C PRO A 165 -7.80 20.37 11.66
N VAL A 166 -6.55 20.23 11.26
CA VAL A 166 -5.38 20.34 12.12
C VAL A 166 -4.35 21.26 11.47
N GLY A 167 -3.77 22.17 12.26
CA GLY A 167 -2.72 23.05 11.76
C GLY A 167 -1.46 22.28 11.32
N HIS A 168 -0.77 22.76 10.29
CA HIS A 168 0.42 22.10 9.70
C HIS A 168 1.52 21.73 10.71
N ARG A 169 1.65 22.46 11.83
CA ARG A 169 2.68 22.22 12.85
C ARG A 169 2.19 21.39 14.05
N SER A 170 0.94 20.91 14.00
CA SER A 170 0.40 20.12 15.10
C SER A 170 1.03 18.74 15.12
N ARG A 171 1.21 18.20 16.33
CA ARG A 171 1.71 16.83 16.52
C ARG A 171 0.66 15.77 16.21
N ALA A 172 -0.62 16.14 16.17
CA ALA A 172 -1.72 15.24 15.78
C ALA A 172 -1.62 14.75 14.33
N ARG A 173 -0.70 15.33 13.55
CA ARG A 173 -0.36 14.93 12.20
C ARG A 173 1.06 14.32 12.18
N PRO A 174 1.21 13.00 12.42
CA PRO A 174 2.51 12.34 12.34
C PRO A 174 3.01 12.34 10.89
N LEU A 175 4.30 12.58 10.69
CA LEU A 175 4.87 12.78 9.35
C LEU A 175 4.71 11.58 8.41
N GLY A 176 4.61 10.35 8.95
CA GLY A 176 4.44 9.12 8.17
C GLY A 176 3.00 8.81 7.74
N ASP A 177 1.99 9.50 8.28
CA ASP A 177 0.56 9.21 8.03
C ASP A 177 -0.13 10.46 7.47
N LEU A 178 0.40 10.96 6.34
CA LEU A 178 -0.16 12.13 5.67
C LEU A 178 -1.19 11.71 4.64
N SER A 179 -2.28 12.47 4.53
CA SER A 179 -3.30 12.25 3.54
C SER A 179 -3.73 13.58 2.93
N VAL A 180 -3.98 13.57 1.63
CA VAL A 180 -4.53 14.70 0.88
C VAL A 180 -5.95 14.36 0.46
N PHE A 181 -6.88 15.25 0.77
CA PHE A 181 -8.29 15.15 0.40
C PHE A 181 -8.61 16.23 -0.64
N ALA A 182 -9.15 15.84 -1.78
CA ALA A 182 -9.73 16.78 -2.74
C ALA A 182 -11.26 16.74 -2.62
N LEU A 183 -11.87 17.85 -2.22
CA LEU A 183 -13.28 17.96 -1.88
C LEU A 183 -14.01 18.92 -2.83
N ALA A 184 -15.27 18.61 -3.11
CA ALA A 184 -16.21 19.56 -3.68
C ALA A 184 -16.71 20.54 -2.59
N PRO A 185 -16.49 21.87 -2.69
CA PRO A 185 -16.79 22.82 -1.61
C PRO A 185 -18.28 22.92 -1.23
N SER A 186 -19.18 22.66 -2.17
CA SER A 186 -20.63 22.83 -1.98
C SER A 186 -21.30 21.60 -1.36
N THR A 187 -20.86 20.40 -1.74
CA THR A 187 -21.45 19.13 -1.32
C THR A 187 -20.61 18.38 -0.28
N SER A 188 -19.36 18.81 -0.06
CA SER A 188 -18.36 18.08 0.72
C SER A 188 -18.17 16.63 0.22
N GLN A 189 -18.39 16.41 -1.08
CA GLN A 189 -18.10 15.13 -1.73
C GLN A 189 -16.59 14.96 -1.89
N LEU A 190 -16.10 13.76 -1.64
CA LEU A 190 -14.72 13.38 -1.91
C LEU A 190 -14.57 13.10 -3.41
N LEU A 191 -13.66 13.81 -4.05
CA LEU A 191 -13.33 13.62 -5.47
C LEU A 191 -12.05 12.80 -5.63
N HIS A 192 -11.06 13.08 -4.79
CA HIS A 192 -9.78 12.35 -4.82
C HIS A 192 -9.22 12.19 -3.41
N TYR A 193 -8.61 11.04 -3.17
CA TYR A 193 -7.92 10.71 -1.93
C TYR A 193 -6.54 10.14 -2.27
N THR A 194 -5.51 10.65 -1.62
CA THR A 194 -4.16 10.11 -1.74
C THR A 194 -3.49 10.09 -0.39
N ALA A 195 -3.00 8.92 0.03
CA ALA A 195 -2.10 8.81 1.16
C ALA A 195 -0.66 9.13 0.71
N VAL A 196 0.03 9.97 1.46
CA VAL A 196 1.38 10.46 1.14
C VAL A 196 2.37 9.90 2.16
N PRO A 197 3.26 8.96 1.77
CA PRO A 197 4.32 8.50 2.64
C PRO A 197 5.32 9.62 2.94
N ALA A 198 5.97 9.57 4.10
CA ALA A 198 7.06 10.50 4.41
C ALA A 198 8.32 10.20 3.58
N ILE A 199 8.60 8.92 3.36
CA ILE A 199 9.79 8.39 2.69
C ILE A 199 9.34 7.28 1.73
N PRO A 200 9.71 7.33 0.44
CA PRO A 200 10.41 8.43 -0.23
C PRO A 200 9.55 9.71 -0.28
N ARG A 201 10.18 10.88 -0.15
CA ARG A 201 9.44 12.16 -0.19
C ARG A 201 8.90 12.35 -1.60
N LYS A 202 7.57 12.35 -1.75
CA LYS A 202 6.89 12.67 -3.03
C LYS A 202 6.71 14.19 -3.15
N PRO A 203 7.49 14.92 -3.99
CA PRO A 203 7.40 16.38 -4.08
C PRO A 203 6.20 16.85 -4.91
N MET A 204 5.64 15.98 -5.75
CA MET A 204 4.55 16.29 -6.66
C MET A 204 3.36 15.38 -6.38
N LEU A 205 2.16 15.97 -6.34
CA LEU A 205 0.88 15.26 -6.31
C LEU A 205 0.34 15.16 -7.74
N LYS A 206 0.00 13.96 -8.19
CA LYS A 206 -0.68 13.73 -9.47
C LYS A 206 -2.18 13.73 -9.21
N LEU A 207 -2.93 14.60 -9.89
CA LEU A 207 -4.39 14.64 -9.85
C LEU A 207 -4.92 14.27 -11.25
N PRO A 208 -5.87 13.33 -11.38
CA PRO A 208 -6.50 13.03 -12.65
C PRO A 208 -7.20 14.25 -13.25
N LEU A 209 -7.06 14.44 -14.57
CA LEU A 209 -7.67 15.56 -15.28
C LEU A 209 -9.20 15.45 -15.35
N GLU A 210 -9.72 14.21 -15.34
CA GLU A 210 -11.16 13.89 -15.39
C GLU A 210 -11.95 14.56 -14.25
N LEU A 211 -11.31 14.79 -13.10
CA LEU A 211 -11.90 15.51 -11.96
C LEU A 211 -12.31 16.95 -12.30
N PHE A 212 -11.73 17.53 -13.35
CA PHE A 212 -12.04 18.89 -13.81
C PHE A 212 -13.02 18.93 -14.98
N ASP A 213 -13.21 17.79 -15.67
CA ASP A 213 -14.07 17.67 -16.85
C ASP A 213 -15.51 17.30 -16.48
N ASP A 214 -15.74 16.87 -15.22
CA ASP A 214 -17.00 16.33 -14.75
C ASP A 214 -18.17 17.36 -14.88
N GLU A 215 -19.01 17.17 -15.90
CA GLU A 215 -20.13 18.07 -16.22
C GLU A 215 -21.18 18.14 -15.09
N SER A 216 -21.21 17.17 -14.18
CA SER A 216 -22.11 17.14 -13.02
C SER A 216 -21.78 18.21 -11.96
N ALA A 217 -20.56 18.77 -11.98
CA ALA A 217 -20.16 19.91 -11.16
C ALA A 217 -20.48 21.26 -11.82
N MET A 218 -20.99 21.27 -13.07
CA MET A 218 -21.63 22.45 -13.66
C MET A 218 -23.01 22.65 -13.04
N GLY A 219 -23.02 23.28 -11.86
CA GLY A 219 -24.21 23.94 -11.37
C GLY A 219 -24.76 24.95 -12.40
N LEU A 220 -26.04 25.28 -12.27
CA LEU A 220 -26.84 26.23 -13.07
C LEU A 220 -26.21 27.63 -13.31
N SER A 221 -24.99 27.92 -12.82
CA SER A 221 -24.33 29.21 -12.90
C SER A 221 -23.15 29.31 -13.88
N GLY A 222 -22.84 28.28 -14.68
CA GLY A 222 -21.79 28.38 -15.71
C GLY A 222 -20.39 28.75 -15.18
N LYS A 223 -20.13 28.48 -13.90
CA LYS A 223 -18.80 28.51 -13.30
C LYS A 223 -18.34 27.06 -13.22
N GLY A 224 -17.11 26.78 -13.65
CA GLY A 224 -16.54 25.43 -13.67
C GLY A 224 -16.50 24.78 -12.29
N ALA A 225 -16.16 23.49 -12.26
CA ALA A 225 -16.02 22.71 -11.03
C ALA A 225 -15.05 23.41 -10.06
N GLU A 226 -15.54 23.85 -8.90
CA GLU A 226 -14.69 24.33 -7.81
C GLU A 226 -14.23 23.10 -7.01
N MET A 227 -12.91 22.99 -6.78
CA MET A 227 -12.31 21.90 -6.01
C MET A 227 -11.40 22.47 -4.92
N ASP A 228 -11.51 21.94 -3.72
CA ASP A 228 -10.69 22.31 -2.56
C ASP A 228 -9.72 21.16 -2.21
N VAL A 229 -8.41 21.41 -2.34
CA VAL A 229 -7.37 20.42 -2.04
C VAL A 229 -6.81 20.69 -0.65
N ARG A 230 -7.10 19.77 0.28
CA ARG A 230 -6.83 19.93 1.70
C ARG A 230 -5.84 18.89 2.20
N ASN A 231 -4.79 19.41 2.84
CA ASN A 231 -3.74 18.63 3.50
C ASN A 231 -3.72 18.89 5.02
N ASP A 232 -4.71 19.62 5.53
CA ASP A 232 -4.87 19.95 6.94
C ASP A 232 -5.77 18.95 7.68
N LEU A 233 -6.47 18.07 6.96
CA LEU A 233 -7.40 17.11 7.53
C LEU A 233 -6.68 15.87 8.06
N VAL A 234 -7.01 15.48 9.29
CA VAL A 234 -6.61 14.22 9.92
C VAL A 234 -7.81 13.29 9.98
N ASP A 235 -7.59 12.02 9.67
CA ASP A 235 -8.62 10.97 9.76
C ASP A 235 -8.93 10.63 11.22
N CYS A 236 -10.22 10.68 11.56
CA CYS A 236 -10.70 10.38 12.91
C CYS A 236 -10.87 8.88 13.16
N GLY A 237 -10.85 8.04 12.11
CA GLY A 237 -11.11 6.60 12.22
C GLY A 237 -12.57 6.26 12.53
N VAL A 238 -13.50 7.13 12.14
CA VAL A 238 -14.94 6.95 12.28
C VAL A 238 -15.62 7.27 10.95
N ASP A 239 -16.40 6.31 10.47
CA ASP A 239 -17.14 6.40 9.22
C ASP A 239 -18.60 6.04 9.45
N VAL A 240 -19.49 6.73 8.73
CA VAL A 240 -20.89 6.32 8.63
C VAL A 240 -21.07 5.65 7.28
N CYS A 241 -21.41 4.37 7.31
CA CYS A 241 -21.48 3.50 6.14
C CYS A 241 -22.92 3.08 5.88
N SER A 242 -23.25 2.95 4.60
CA SER A 242 -24.46 2.27 4.17
C SER A 242 -24.29 0.75 4.26
N ILE A 243 -25.42 0.04 4.28
CA ILE A 243 -25.47 -1.43 4.17
C ILE A 243 -24.84 -1.98 2.87
N ASP A 244 -24.58 -1.12 1.88
CA ASP A 244 -24.02 -1.53 0.60
C ASP A 244 -22.48 -1.70 0.68
N VAL A 245 -21.83 -1.20 1.75
CA VAL A 245 -20.36 -1.28 1.91
C VAL A 245 -19.85 -2.73 2.04
N PRO A 246 -20.35 -3.58 2.96
CA PRO A 246 -19.82 -4.93 3.10
C PRO A 246 -19.91 -5.78 1.82
N PRO A 247 -21.02 -5.78 1.04
CA PRO A 247 -21.08 -6.47 -0.25
C PRO A 247 -20.03 -6.00 -1.27
N LEU A 248 -19.68 -4.71 -1.30
CA LEU A 248 -18.64 -4.20 -2.20
C LEU A 248 -17.25 -4.77 -1.89
N PHE A 249 -16.98 -5.11 -0.63
CA PHE A 249 -15.78 -5.84 -0.22
C PHE A 249 -15.84 -7.33 -0.57
N THR A 250 -17.03 -7.93 -0.59
CA THR A 250 -17.23 -9.32 -1.04
C THR A 250 -17.09 -9.45 -2.56
N GLU A 251 -17.52 -8.44 -3.32
CA GLU A 251 -17.39 -8.43 -4.79
C GLU A 251 -15.95 -8.16 -5.25
N ASN A 252 -15.24 -7.26 -4.56
CA ASN A 252 -13.86 -6.89 -4.89
C ASN A 252 -12.88 -7.45 -3.84
N PHE A 253 -12.21 -8.54 -4.21
CA PHE A 253 -11.27 -9.25 -3.31
C PHE A 253 -9.96 -8.48 -3.06
N ASP A 254 -9.65 -7.50 -3.90
CA ASP A 254 -8.40 -6.73 -3.82
C ASP A 254 -8.42 -5.67 -2.72
N TYR A 255 -9.60 -5.31 -2.20
CA TYR A 255 -9.73 -4.32 -1.12
C TYR A 255 -9.41 -4.93 0.25
N GLN A 256 -8.18 -4.74 0.71
CA GLN A 256 -7.66 -5.05 2.05
C GLN A 256 -7.75 -3.84 2.99
N SER A 257 -7.42 -2.63 2.50
CA SER A 257 -7.39 -1.38 3.28
C SER A 257 -8.59 -0.46 2.98
N LEU A 258 -9.24 0.03 4.05
CA LEU A 258 -10.42 0.90 3.94
C LEU A 258 -10.13 2.23 3.23
N ARG A 259 -8.95 2.83 3.42
CA ARG A 259 -8.63 4.16 2.88
C ARG A 259 -7.84 4.10 1.59
N ARG A 260 -6.82 3.25 1.51
CA ARG A 260 -5.89 3.23 0.37
C ARG A 260 -6.51 2.56 -0.84
N GLU A 261 -7.17 1.42 -0.64
CA GLU A 261 -7.70 0.63 -1.75
C GLU A 261 -9.19 0.86 -1.91
N PHE A 262 -9.99 0.76 -0.85
CA PHE A 262 -11.45 0.87 -0.99
C PHE A 262 -11.90 2.29 -1.39
N VAL A 263 -11.44 3.34 -0.69
CA VAL A 263 -11.81 4.73 -1.05
C VAL A 263 -11.23 5.11 -2.41
N GLN A 264 -9.96 4.82 -2.68
CA GLN A 264 -9.35 5.13 -3.97
C GLN A 264 -10.02 4.35 -5.11
N GLY A 265 -10.24 3.06 -4.91
CA GLY A 265 -10.89 2.16 -5.86
C GLY A 265 -12.30 2.60 -6.22
N ILE A 266 -13.10 3.05 -5.24
CA ILE A 266 -14.42 3.64 -5.50
C ILE A 266 -14.30 4.93 -6.31
N LEU A 267 -13.34 5.79 -5.99
CA LEU A 267 -13.18 7.08 -6.68
C LEU A 267 -12.64 6.94 -8.10
N THR A 268 -11.90 5.86 -8.41
CA THR A 268 -11.38 5.57 -9.75
C THR A 268 -12.29 4.68 -10.58
N SER A 269 -13.31 4.05 -9.97
CA SER A 269 -14.18 3.11 -10.66
C SER A 269 -15.30 3.82 -11.41
N ASP A 270 -15.25 3.82 -12.74
CA ASP A 270 -16.33 4.37 -13.58
C ASP A 270 -17.63 3.54 -13.53
N LEU A 271 -17.54 2.27 -13.13
CA LEU A 271 -18.67 1.34 -13.09
C LEU A 271 -19.56 1.51 -11.85
N LEU A 272 -18.96 1.99 -10.75
CA LEU A 272 -19.65 2.17 -9.48
C LEU A 272 -20.03 3.64 -9.37
N GLU A 273 -21.31 3.98 -9.51
CA GLU A 273 -21.81 5.35 -9.31
C GLU A 273 -21.79 5.79 -7.82
N ALA A 274 -20.99 5.11 -6.99
CA ALA A 274 -20.87 5.25 -5.56
C ALA A 274 -20.21 6.57 -5.17
N LYS A 275 -20.84 7.32 -4.25
CA LYS A 275 -20.33 8.61 -3.78
C LYS A 275 -19.92 8.55 -2.32
N ILE A 276 -18.70 9.03 -2.07
CA ILE A 276 -18.13 9.18 -0.73
C ILE A 276 -18.16 10.65 -0.35
N PHE A 277 -18.56 10.94 0.88
CA PHE A 277 -18.60 12.30 1.42
C PHE A 277 -17.63 12.44 2.59
N VAL A 278 -17.11 13.64 2.81
CA VAL A 278 -16.29 13.95 3.97
C VAL A 278 -17.02 14.91 4.88
N HIS A 279 -17.11 14.53 6.14
CA HIS A 279 -17.51 15.39 7.23
C HIS A 279 -16.27 15.99 7.87
N VAL A 280 -16.11 17.32 7.80
CA VAL A 280 -15.05 18.04 8.50
C VAL A 280 -15.62 18.58 9.80
N ALA A 281 -15.21 17.99 10.92
CA ALA A 281 -15.59 18.47 12.25
C ALA A 281 -14.98 19.86 12.49
N PRO A 282 -15.69 20.82 13.08
CA PRO A 282 -15.10 22.12 13.41
C PRO A 282 -13.99 21.95 14.46
N PRO A 283 -12.90 22.72 14.38
CA PRO A 283 -11.77 22.58 15.31
C PRO A 283 -12.24 22.88 16.74
N ALA A 284 -11.96 21.95 17.66
CA ALA A 284 -12.22 22.16 19.08
C ALA A 284 -11.37 23.35 19.58
N ASN A 285 -11.98 24.52 19.79
CA ASN A 285 -11.27 25.63 20.41
C ASN A 285 -11.03 25.34 21.89
N ALA A 286 -9.79 25.55 22.35
CA ALA A 286 -9.35 25.42 23.75
C ALA A 286 -10.06 26.38 24.75
N SER A 287 -11.09 27.13 24.31
CA SER A 287 -11.76 28.18 25.07
C SER A 287 -13.20 27.86 25.51
N SER A 288 -13.71 26.64 25.30
CA SER A 288 -14.98 26.18 25.89
C SER A 288 -14.85 25.84 27.38
N THR A 289 -14.31 26.77 28.15
CA THR A 289 -14.78 27.18 29.47
C THR A 289 -14.19 28.58 29.74
N SER A 290 -15.00 29.63 29.58
CA SER A 290 -14.75 31.03 30.00
C SER A 290 -14.16 32.08 29.04
N SER A 291 -14.40 32.02 27.72
CA SER A 291 -14.37 33.26 26.92
C SER A 291 -15.65 33.40 26.09
N GLY A 292 -16.61 34.15 26.63
CA GLY A 292 -17.80 34.60 25.91
C GLY A 292 -17.45 35.61 24.82
N ILE A 293 -16.82 35.14 23.75
CA ILE A 293 -16.71 35.84 22.47
C ILE A 293 -17.45 34.96 21.47
N PRO A 294 -18.55 35.45 20.87
CA PRO A 294 -19.24 34.74 19.81
C PRO A 294 -18.28 34.53 18.64
N TRP A 295 -18.40 33.36 18.02
CA TRP A 295 -18.14 33.13 16.59
C TRP A 295 -18.14 34.44 15.80
N ASP A 296 -16.98 34.85 15.27
CA ASP A 296 -16.92 36.03 14.43
C ASP A 296 -17.67 35.72 13.12
N ALA A 297 -18.88 36.27 13.02
CA ALA A 297 -19.74 36.19 11.85
C ALA A 297 -19.13 36.88 10.61
N SER A 298 -17.92 37.45 10.70
CA SER A 298 -17.20 38.03 9.56
C SER A 298 -16.38 37.01 8.75
N SER A 299 -15.99 35.88 9.35
CA SER A 299 -15.48 34.71 8.62
C SER A 299 -16.63 33.74 8.44
N ASN A 300 -17.25 33.74 7.28
CA ASN A 300 -18.39 32.91 6.92
C ASN A 300 -17.99 31.42 6.81
N GLY A 301 -17.47 30.82 7.89
CA GLY A 301 -16.69 29.59 7.86
C GLY A 301 -15.43 29.72 6.99
N LEU A 302 -14.51 28.77 7.11
CA LEU A 302 -13.86 28.33 5.87
C LEU A 302 -15.01 27.78 5.01
N HIS A 303 -15.13 28.24 3.76
CA HIS A 303 -16.03 27.63 2.77
C HIS A 303 -15.85 26.09 2.82
N GLY A 304 -16.94 25.34 3.04
CA GLY A 304 -16.92 23.87 3.05
C GLY A 304 -16.92 23.16 4.40
N SER A 305 -16.97 23.85 5.55
CA SER A 305 -17.18 23.19 6.85
C SER A 305 -18.67 23.04 7.17
N PRO A 306 -19.21 21.81 7.31
CA PRO A 306 -20.58 21.61 7.79
C PRO A 306 -20.76 22.15 9.23
N ALA A 307 -21.91 22.75 9.51
CA ALA A 307 -22.24 23.42 10.78
C ALA A 307 -22.73 22.47 11.90
N TYR A 308 -22.47 21.17 11.78
CA TYR A 308 -22.89 20.11 12.71
C TYR A 308 -21.69 19.24 13.10
N GLY A 309 -21.79 18.43 14.15
CA GLY A 309 -20.72 17.49 14.52
C GLY A 309 -19.52 18.12 15.26
N GLU A 310 -19.76 19.02 16.22
CA GLU A 310 -18.68 19.62 17.01
C GLU A 310 -17.93 18.56 17.83
N GLY A 311 -16.60 18.61 17.82
CA GLY A 311 -15.77 17.84 18.75
C GLY A 311 -14.37 17.55 18.24
N TYR A 312 -13.54 17.11 19.18
CA TYR A 312 -12.23 16.54 18.95
C TYR A 312 -12.37 15.04 18.79
N MET A 313 -11.70 14.47 17.79
CA MET A 313 -11.57 13.04 17.61
C MET A 313 -10.20 12.75 16.98
N LEU A 314 -9.44 11.84 17.57
CA LEU A 314 -8.15 11.43 17.04
C LEU A 314 -7.93 9.94 17.26
N ARG A 315 -7.35 9.30 16.26
CA ARG A 315 -6.98 7.89 16.30
C ARG A 315 -5.58 7.72 16.87
N ALA A 316 -5.42 6.79 17.82
CA ALA A 316 -4.10 6.45 18.35
C ALA A 316 -3.33 5.49 17.43
N SER A 317 -3.09 5.83 16.15
CA SER A 317 -2.57 4.94 15.08
C SER A 317 -1.22 4.27 15.39
N GLY A 318 -0.35 4.97 16.12
CA GLY A 318 0.97 4.49 16.54
C GLY A 318 1.45 5.17 17.82
N PRO A 319 2.64 4.84 18.32
CA PRO A 319 3.19 5.42 19.57
C PRO A 319 3.23 6.95 19.57
N ALA A 320 3.62 7.59 18.46
CA ALA A 320 3.61 9.05 18.34
C ALA A 320 2.20 9.64 18.44
N ALA A 321 1.21 9.05 17.77
CA ALA A 321 -0.19 9.49 17.87
C ALA A 321 -0.76 9.26 19.28
N TYR A 322 -0.35 8.16 19.93
CA TYR A 322 -0.72 7.86 21.31
C TYR A 322 -0.22 8.91 22.30
N ASP A 323 1.02 9.42 22.15
CA ASP A 323 1.54 10.54 22.94
C ASP A 323 0.64 11.77 22.83
N VAL A 324 0.22 12.09 21.60
CA VAL A 324 -0.62 13.25 21.32
C VAL A 324 -2.00 13.10 21.94
N VAL A 325 -2.67 11.97 21.70
CA VAL A 325 -4.00 11.69 22.28
C VAL A 325 -3.96 11.82 23.80
N CYS A 326 -2.95 11.22 24.45
CA CYS A 326 -2.80 11.32 25.91
C CYS A 326 -2.59 12.76 26.40
N ASN A 327 -1.80 13.56 25.68
CA ASN A 327 -1.58 14.96 26.01
C ASN A 327 -2.84 15.82 25.80
N ASP A 328 -3.62 15.52 24.76
CA ASP A 328 -4.85 16.23 24.42
C ASP A 328 -5.98 15.94 25.43
N VAL A 329 -6.10 14.68 25.87
CA VAL A 329 -6.99 14.30 26.98
C VAL A 329 -6.59 15.01 28.28
N MET A 330 -5.29 15.08 28.59
CA MET A 330 -4.80 15.73 29.81
C MET A 330 -5.03 17.25 29.80
N THR A 331 -4.86 17.89 28.64
CA THR A 331 -5.10 19.33 28.48
C THR A 331 -6.58 19.68 28.36
N GLY A 332 -7.43 18.69 28.11
CA GLY A 332 -8.89 18.79 28.20
C GLY A 332 -9.59 19.03 26.86
N TRP A 333 -8.96 18.68 25.74
CA TRP A 333 -9.58 18.79 24.41
C TRP A 333 -10.78 17.86 24.23
N THR A 334 -10.81 16.75 24.97
CA THR A 334 -11.88 15.74 24.98
C THR A 334 -13.05 16.06 25.92
N TYR A 335 -13.25 17.34 26.27
CA TYR A 335 -14.33 17.78 27.18
C TYR A 335 -15.71 17.25 26.75
N PRO A 336 -16.55 16.66 27.63
CA PRO A 336 -16.48 16.71 29.09
C PRO A 336 -15.53 15.68 29.72
N TYR A 337 -15.12 14.66 28.97
CA TYR A 337 -14.27 13.58 29.45
C TYR A 337 -12.85 14.08 29.67
N THR A 338 -12.57 14.40 30.92
CA THR A 338 -11.26 14.92 31.35
C THR A 338 -10.94 14.31 32.70
N PRO A 339 -9.65 14.14 33.04
CA PRO A 339 -9.27 13.59 34.35
C PRO A 339 -9.89 14.36 35.55
N ARG A 340 -10.31 15.61 35.34
CA ARG A 340 -10.95 16.46 36.35
C ARG A 340 -12.44 16.17 36.56
N LEU A 341 -13.20 15.99 35.48
CA LEU A 341 -14.66 15.89 35.52
C LEU A 341 -15.15 14.44 35.59
N GLY A 342 -14.26 13.51 35.26
CA GLY A 342 -14.56 12.09 35.10
C GLY A 342 -14.06 11.62 33.74
N LEU A 343 -13.32 10.53 33.74
CA LEU A 343 -13.06 9.76 32.53
C LEU A 343 -14.28 8.86 32.21
N PRO A 344 -14.34 8.19 31.05
CA PRO A 344 -15.47 7.33 30.69
C PRO A 344 -15.84 6.27 31.75
N ASP A 345 -14.83 5.68 32.39
CA ASP A 345 -15.00 4.74 33.51
C ASP A 345 -15.44 5.40 34.85
N GLY A 346 -15.72 6.71 34.84
CA GLY A 346 -16.10 7.48 36.01
C GLY A 346 -14.96 7.77 36.99
N THR A 347 -13.72 7.39 36.67
CA THR A 347 -12.55 7.70 37.48
C THR A 347 -12.28 9.20 37.51
N VAL A 348 -12.11 9.75 38.71
CA VAL A 348 -11.89 11.18 38.94
C VAL A 348 -10.55 11.39 39.62
N TYR A 349 -9.75 12.30 39.07
CA TYR A 349 -8.47 12.70 39.64
C TYR A 349 -8.57 14.03 40.38
N THR A 350 -7.84 14.13 41.48
CA THR A 350 -7.67 15.40 42.19
C THR A 350 -6.68 16.27 41.42
N ARG A 351 -7.16 17.40 40.89
CA ARG A 351 -6.32 18.35 40.15
C ARG A 351 -5.50 19.24 41.10
N LEU A 352 -4.20 19.27 40.87
CA LEU A 352 -3.24 20.23 41.43
C LEU A 352 -2.97 21.37 40.43
N SER A 353 -2.22 22.39 40.85
CA SER A 353 -1.79 23.46 39.94
C SER A 353 -0.94 22.90 38.80
N SER A 354 -0.98 23.55 37.64
CA SER A 354 -0.13 23.24 36.48
C SER A 354 -0.40 21.88 35.80
N LEU A 355 -1.68 21.48 35.68
CA LEU A 355 -2.12 20.24 35.00
C LEU A 355 -1.51 18.98 35.61
N ARG A 356 -1.46 18.96 36.94
CA ARG A 356 -1.04 17.78 37.72
C ARG A 356 -2.28 17.10 38.26
N PHE A 357 -2.34 15.78 38.18
CA PHE A 357 -3.50 14.98 38.56
C PHE A 357 -3.07 13.86 39.50
N LEU A 358 -3.76 13.74 40.64
CA LEU A 358 -3.46 12.75 41.66
C LEU A 358 -4.66 11.80 41.82
N GLY A 359 -4.41 10.51 41.62
CA GLY A 359 -5.37 9.44 41.83
C GLY A 359 -5.61 9.15 43.31
N ALA A 360 -6.66 8.37 43.60
CA ALA A 360 -7.00 8.00 44.96
C ALA A 360 -5.87 7.19 45.62
N GLY A 361 -5.48 7.57 46.84
CA GLY A 361 -4.45 6.84 47.61
C GLY A 361 -3.01 7.01 47.13
N ALA A 362 -2.75 7.85 46.14
CA ALA A 362 -1.38 8.13 45.69
C ALA A 362 -0.61 8.93 46.77
N THR A 363 0.61 8.48 47.07
CA THR A 363 1.48 9.08 48.09
C THR A 363 2.77 9.60 47.46
N CYS A 364 3.10 10.85 47.76
CA CYS A 364 4.34 11.49 47.32
C CYS A 364 5.22 11.77 48.54
N ALA A 365 6.48 11.35 48.51
CA ALA A 365 7.48 11.72 49.50
C ALA A 365 7.69 13.25 49.53
N MET A 366 8.15 13.79 50.67
CA MET A 366 8.29 15.23 50.88
C MET A 366 9.30 15.88 49.92
N SER A 367 10.34 15.13 49.54
CA SER A 367 11.40 15.54 48.60
C SER A 367 11.01 15.32 47.13
N GLY A 368 10.00 14.49 46.87
CA GLY A 368 9.56 14.12 45.53
C GLY A 368 8.95 15.30 44.77
N ARG A 369 9.29 15.43 43.49
CA ARG A 369 8.83 16.54 42.63
C ARG A 369 7.92 16.03 41.53
N ILE A 370 6.66 16.46 41.60
CA ILE A 370 5.70 16.29 40.51
C ILE A 370 5.79 17.52 39.62
N GLY A 371 6.36 17.34 38.43
CA GLY A 371 6.49 18.31 37.36
C GLY A 371 5.19 18.58 36.62
N LEU A 372 5.28 19.36 35.55
CA LEU A 372 4.11 19.78 34.76
C LEU A 372 3.48 18.58 34.05
N ARG A 373 2.17 18.68 33.76
CA ARG A 373 1.44 17.70 32.92
C ARG A 373 1.71 16.25 33.33
N SER A 374 1.45 15.94 34.60
CA SER A 374 1.72 14.62 35.16
C SER A 374 0.47 14.04 35.80
N VAL A 375 0.14 12.80 35.45
CA VAL A 375 -0.98 12.05 36.03
C VAL A 375 -0.40 10.89 36.84
N LEU A 376 -0.77 10.81 38.11
CA LEU A 376 -0.45 9.69 38.99
C LEU A 376 -1.72 8.88 39.23
N GLY A 377 -1.71 7.61 38.86
CA GLY A 377 -2.79 6.66 39.10
C GLY A 377 -3.03 6.35 40.57
N ALA A 378 -4.02 5.50 40.83
CA ALA A 378 -4.40 5.13 42.19
C ALA A 378 -3.29 4.33 42.89
N GLU A 379 -3.11 4.57 44.19
CA GLU A 379 -2.14 3.85 45.05
C GLU A 379 -0.66 3.93 44.61
N THR A 380 -0.32 4.87 43.74
CA THR A 380 1.04 5.08 43.25
C THR A 380 1.92 5.75 44.31
N ARG A 381 3.17 5.29 44.42
CA ARG A 381 4.14 5.75 45.41
C ARG A 381 5.36 6.39 44.74
N LEU A 382 5.63 7.64 45.09
CA LEU A 382 6.83 8.37 44.69
C LEU A 382 7.78 8.51 45.88
N GLU A 383 8.97 7.91 45.78
CA GLU A 383 10.01 7.92 46.82
C GLU A 383 10.80 9.25 46.84
N ASP A 384 11.75 9.36 47.77
CA ASP A 384 12.56 10.57 47.99
C ASP A 384 13.41 10.97 46.77
N ASP A 385 13.43 12.27 46.50
CA ASP A 385 14.19 12.94 45.42
C ASP A 385 13.87 12.45 44.00
N ALA A 386 12.76 11.73 43.82
CA ALA A 386 12.28 11.35 42.49
C ALA A 386 11.63 12.54 41.78
N GLU A 387 11.91 12.68 40.48
CA GLU A 387 11.41 13.76 39.63
C GLU A 387 10.61 13.17 38.46
N VAL A 388 9.34 13.58 38.34
CA VAL A 388 8.46 13.11 37.27
C VAL A 388 7.90 14.31 36.50
N SER A 389 7.92 14.30 35.16
CA SER A 389 7.32 15.38 34.36
C SER A 389 6.84 14.89 33.01
N HIS A 390 5.70 15.39 32.51
CA HIS A 390 5.10 14.92 31.26
C HIS A 390 4.89 13.40 31.28
N VAL A 391 4.40 12.86 32.39
CA VAL A 391 4.21 11.42 32.58
C VAL A 391 2.76 11.06 32.79
N MET A 392 2.42 9.85 32.36
CA MET A 392 1.16 9.22 32.68
C MET A 392 1.47 7.90 33.38
N ILE A 393 1.12 7.82 34.65
CA ILE A 393 1.44 6.67 35.50
C ILE A 393 0.14 5.97 35.88
N GLY A 394 0.13 4.65 35.67
CA GLY A 394 -0.92 3.71 36.04
C GLY A 394 -1.15 3.58 37.55
N ALA A 395 -2.01 2.65 37.90
CA ALA A 395 -2.29 2.27 39.27
C ALA A 395 -1.19 1.37 39.86
N ARG A 396 -0.99 1.48 41.18
CA ARG A 396 -0.07 0.64 41.98
C ARG A 396 1.39 0.69 41.52
N VAL A 397 1.82 1.81 40.95
CA VAL A 397 3.20 2.00 40.49
C VAL A 397 4.09 2.49 41.64
N THR A 398 5.32 1.97 41.73
CA THR A 398 6.32 2.45 42.70
C THR A 398 7.54 2.99 41.98
N ILE A 399 7.88 4.27 42.24
CA ILE A 399 9.05 4.93 41.66
C ILE A 399 10.10 5.12 42.75
N GLY A 400 11.26 4.48 42.57
CA GLY A 400 12.38 4.50 43.50
C GLY A 400 13.06 5.87 43.64
N ALA A 401 13.85 5.98 44.72
CA ALA A 401 14.50 7.23 45.10
C ALA A 401 15.52 7.71 44.06
N ARG A 402 15.61 9.04 43.87
CA ARG A 402 16.51 9.72 42.91
C ARG A 402 16.30 9.35 41.44
N SER A 403 15.17 8.74 41.09
CA SER A 403 14.83 8.40 39.70
C SER A 403 14.22 9.59 38.97
N LYS A 404 14.54 9.73 37.69
CA LYS A 404 14.06 10.79 36.80
C LYS A 404 13.22 10.18 35.70
N VAL A 405 11.99 10.64 35.57
CA VAL A 405 11.05 10.13 34.56
C VAL A 405 10.46 11.30 33.79
N HIS A 406 10.75 11.36 32.50
CA HIS A 406 10.33 12.43 31.61
C HIS A 406 9.66 11.86 30.35
N HIS A 407 8.49 12.40 29.94
CA HIS A 407 7.81 11.97 28.70
C HIS A 407 7.57 10.44 28.62
N ALA A 408 7.10 9.82 29.71
CA ALA A 408 6.92 8.37 29.78
C ALA A 408 5.46 7.97 30.07
N TYR A 409 5.05 6.88 29.44
CA TYR A 409 3.76 6.23 29.64
C TYR A 409 4.00 4.91 30.38
N ILE A 410 3.58 4.87 31.64
CA ILE A 410 3.81 3.75 32.55
C ILE A 410 2.44 3.18 32.90
N TRP A 411 2.21 1.91 32.58
CA TRP A 411 0.95 1.23 32.89
C TRP A 411 0.91 0.68 34.32
N ASP A 412 -0.08 -0.14 34.64
CA ASP A 412 -0.33 -0.59 36.00
C ASP A 412 0.71 -1.62 36.50
N ASP A 413 0.89 -1.66 37.82
CA ASP A 413 1.74 -2.62 38.55
C ASP A 413 3.24 -2.57 38.19
N VAL A 414 3.72 -1.42 37.71
CA VAL A 414 5.13 -1.22 37.37
C VAL A 414 5.97 -0.85 38.60
N ARG A 415 7.16 -1.43 38.71
CA ARG A 415 8.14 -1.11 39.77
C ARG A 415 9.42 -0.56 39.15
N ILE A 416 9.78 0.67 39.50
CA ILE A 416 11.00 1.34 39.05
C ILE A 416 11.96 1.44 40.24
N GLY A 417 13.19 0.96 40.06
CA GLY A 417 14.28 1.00 41.03
C GLY A 417 14.81 2.40 41.31
N THR A 418 15.89 2.46 42.09
CA THR A 418 16.55 3.71 42.48
C THR A 418 17.51 4.20 41.40
N GLY A 419 17.62 5.52 41.24
CA GLY A 419 18.58 6.15 40.33
C GLY A 419 18.35 5.87 38.84
N CYS A 420 17.13 5.54 38.43
CA CYS A 420 16.81 5.29 37.02
C CYS A 420 16.61 6.59 36.23
N ASP A 421 16.99 6.60 34.96
CA ASP A 421 16.76 7.72 34.03
C ASP A 421 15.93 7.25 32.84
N ILE A 422 14.67 7.66 32.80
CA ILE A 422 13.66 7.18 31.86
C ILE A 422 13.15 8.37 31.06
N ALA A 423 13.34 8.33 29.74
CA ALA A 423 12.93 9.40 28.84
C ALA A 423 12.18 8.85 27.62
N GLY A 424 10.97 9.34 27.33
CA GLY A 424 10.35 9.12 26.02
C GLY A 424 9.96 7.67 25.71
N CYS A 425 9.47 6.89 26.68
CA CYS A 425 9.22 5.45 26.52
C CYS A 425 7.79 5.03 26.89
N MET A 426 7.38 3.84 26.41
CA MET A 426 6.15 3.16 26.80
C MET A 426 6.51 1.90 27.59
N ILE A 427 5.92 1.72 28.78
CA ILE A 427 6.19 0.60 29.68
C ILE A 427 4.88 -0.16 29.94
N GLY A 428 4.89 -1.44 29.59
CA GLY A 428 3.77 -2.36 29.76
C GLY A 428 3.42 -2.67 31.22
N HIS A 429 2.37 -3.46 31.41
CA HIS A 429 1.91 -3.92 32.72
C HIS A 429 2.93 -4.84 33.40
N ASN A 430 2.98 -4.79 34.74
CA ASN A 430 3.77 -5.71 35.57
C ASN A 430 5.28 -5.75 35.21
N VAL A 431 5.83 -4.62 34.75
CA VAL A 431 7.26 -4.49 34.44
C VAL A 431 8.05 -4.15 35.69
N THR A 432 9.22 -4.79 35.87
CA THR A 432 10.15 -4.49 36.96
C THR A 432 11.47 -3.96 36.40
N ILE A 433 11.77 -2.70 36.69
CA ILE A 433 13.05 -2.05 36.36
C ILE A 433 13.86 -1.95 37.63
N LEU A 434 15.07 -2.54 37.63
CA LEU A 434 15.96 -2.54 38.79
C LEU A 434 16.78 -1.24 38.88
N ASP A 435 17.78 -1.20 39.76
CA ASP A 435 18.53 0.02 40.09
C ASP A 435 19.48 0.46 38.95
N ASN A 436 19.68 1.78 38.83
CA ASN A 436 20.61 2.44 37.91
C ASN A 436 20.40 2.11 36.42
N VAL A 437 19.15 1.96 35.98
CA VAL A 437 18.83 1.69 34.56
C VAL A 437 18.59 2.98 33.79
N ARG A 438 19.10 3.05 32.55
CA ARG A 438 18.82 4.14 31.60
C ARG A 438 18.01 3.66 30.42
N ILE A 439 16.86 4.28 30.21
CA ILE A 439 15.94 4.00 29.11
C ILE A 439 15.81 5.26 28.24
N PRO A 440 16.40 5.29 27.04
CA PRO A 440 16.33 6.45 26.17
C PRO A 440 15.01 6.52 25.37
N LYS A 441 14.83 7.65 24.68
CA LYS A 441 13.64 7.94 23.86
C LYS A 441 13.36 6.86 22.81
N GLY A 442 12.07 6.65 22.54
CA GLY A 442 11.56 5.72 21.55
C GLY A 442 11.51 4.26 22.00
N SER A 443 11.88 3.97 23.26
CA SER A 443 11.90 2.59 23.75
C SER A 443 10.49 2.10 24.13
N VAL A 444 10.20 0.84 23.81
CA VAL A 444 8.92 0.18 24.11
C VAL A 444 9.20 -1.13 24.84
N ILE A 445 8.66 -1.27 26.06
CA ILE A 445 8.87 -2.44 26.91
C ILE A 445 7.54 -3.17 27.09
N ALA A 446 7.48 -4.42 26.66
CA ALA A 446 6.30 -5.28 26.75
C ALA A 446 5.98 -5.70 28.19
N GLN A 447 4.89 -6.45 28.37
CA GLN A 447 4.39 -6.80 29.69
C GLN A 447 5.27 -7.85 30.37
N GLY A 448 5.38 -7.78 31.70
CA GLY A 448 6.09 -8.77 32.51
C GLY A 448 7.62 -8.79 32.35
N VAL A 449 8.21 -7.91 31.54
CA VAL A 449 9.65 -7.80 31.36
C VAL A 449 10.33 -7.36 32.65
N THR A 450 11.49 -7.94 32.95
CA THR A 450 12.38 -7.46 34.02
C THR A 450 13.68 -6.95 33.42
N ILE A 451 14.09 -5.74 33.78
CA ILE A 451 15.39 -5.17 33.36
C ILE A 451 16.35 -5.25 34.54
N GLY A 452 17.52 -5.86 34.29
CA GLY A 452 18.62 -6.01 35.23
C GLY A 452 19.17 -4.68 35.74
N PRO A 453 19.93 -4.68 36.85
CA PRO A 453 20.58 -3.48 37.36
C PRO A 453 21.76 -3.04 36.48
N ASP A 454 22.06 -1.75 36.48
CA ASP A 454 23.20 -1.13 35.78
C ASP A 454 23.19 -1.35 34.24
N VAL A 455 22.01 -1.28 33.61
CA VAL A 455 21.82 -1.48 32.16
C VAL A 455 21.47 -0.16 31.46
N ASP A 456 22.14 0.11 30.33
CA ASP A 456 21.82 1.20 29.41
C ASP A 456 21.23 0.61 28.12
N LEU A 457 19.95 0.89 27.83
CA LEU A 457 19.30 0.44 26.59
C LEU A 457 19.63 1.34 25.40
N PRO A 458 19.64 0.81 24.15
CA PRO A 458 19.78 1.63 22.95
C PRO A 458 18.53 2.46 22.65
N ARG A 459 18.67 3.51 21.83
CA ARG A 459 17.54 4.33 21.36
C ARG A 459 16.59 3.50 20.51
N GLY A 460 15.29 3.64 20.72
CA GLY A 460 14.29 2.84 19.99
C GLY A 460 14.27 1.36 20.37
N ALA A 461 14.86 0.99 21.52
CA ALA A 461 14.89 -0.40 21.97
C ALA A 461 13.47 -0.95 22.18
N ARG A 462 13.21 -2.14 21.65
CA ARG A 462 11.98 -2.89 21.87
C ARG A 462 12.32 -4.12 22.69
N VAL A 463 11.63 -4.33 23.81
CA VAL A 463 11.92 -5.47 24.70
C VAL A 463 10.64 -6.23 24.96
N SER A 464 10.67 -7.56 24.82
CA SER A 464 9.52 -8.42 25.10
C SER A 464 9.90 -9.76 25.67
N LEU A 465 8.93 -10.49 26.22
CA LEU A 465 9.15 -11.87 26.66
C LEU A 465 9.18 -12.86 25.50
N HIS A 466 8.53 -12.52 24.38
CA HIS A 466 8.53 -13.33 23.16
C HIS A 466 9.72 -12.96 22.26
N PRO A 467 10.35 -13.94 21.59
CA PRO A 467 11.33 -13.65 20.54
C PRO A 467 10.69 -12.87 19.39
N TYR A 468 11.51 -12.11 18.66
CA TYR A 468 11.05 -11.40 17.48
C TYR A 468 10.69 -12.40 16.38
N ARG A 469 9.45 -12.34 15.86
CA ARG A 469 8.99 -13.11 14.69
C ARG A 469 8.92 -12.18 13.49
N ALA A 470 9.67 -12.50 12.43
CA ALA A 470 9.71 -11.68 11.21
C ALA A 470 8.55 -11.98 10.25
N SER A 471 8.01 -13.20 10.28
CA SER A 471 6.85 -13.63 9.47
C SER A 471 5.88 -14.49 10.31
N GLU A 472 4.61 -14.54 9.91
CA GLU A 472 3.57 -15.36 10.55
C GLU A 472 3.64 -16.85 10.13
N ASP A 473 4.47 -17.19 9.13
CA ASP A 473 4.52 -18.52 8.49
C ASP A 473 5.71 -19.40 8.95
N GLU A 474 6.53 -18.94 9.90
CA GLU A 474 7.53 -19.79 10.57
C GLU A 474 6.82 -20.73 11.56
N GLU A 475 6.27 -21.84 11.02
CA GLU A 475 5.68 -22.94 11.80
C GLU A 475 6.74 -23.65 12.68
N GLU A 476 6.39 -23.79 13.96
CA GLU A 476 6.80 -24.84 14.90
C GLU A 476 8.24 -25.39 14.80
N GLU A 477 9.21 -24.63 15.33
CA GLU A 477 10.26 -25.22 16.15
C GLU A 477 10.19 -24.60 17.55
N GLU A 478 9.39 -25.19 18.45
CA GLU A 478 9.61 -25.03 19.89
C GLU A 478 10.92 -25.72 20.27
N GLU A 479 12.05 -25.20 19.81
CA GLU A 479 13.27 -25.32 20.58
C GLU A 479 13.11 -24.36 21.76
N GLU A 480 13.14 -24.89 22.98
CA GLU A 480 13.37 -24.10 24.19
C GLU A 480 14.75 -23.43 24.06
N GLU A 481 14.86 -22.38 23.23
CA GLU A 481 16.08 -21.57 23.16
C GLU A 481 16.28 -20.95 24.54
N GLU A 482 17.28 -21.48 25.22
CA GLU A 482 17.71 -21.11 26.56
C GLU A 482 17.83 -19.58 26.68
N ARG A 483 16.93 -18.95 27.45
CA ARG A 483 17.15 -17.62 28.07
C ARG A 483 17.88 -16.63 27.16
N GLY A 484 17.29 -16.27 26.02
CA GLY A 484 17.92 -15.33 25.08
C GLY A 484 18.38 -14.04 25.75
N ASP A 485 19.60 -13.63 25.42
CA ASP A 485 20.28 -12.38 25.74
C ASP A 485 20.03 -11.76 27.14
N ALA A 486 20.05 -12.58 28.18
CA ALA A 486 20.21 -12.09 29.56
C ALA A 486 21.48 -11.22 29.73
N ALA A 487 22.44 -11.29 28.80
CA ALA A 487 23.60 -10.41 28.77
C ALA A 487 23.25 -8.95 28.42
N ALA A 488 22.30 -8.71 27.51
CA ALA A 488 21.91 -7.36 27.07
C ALA A 488 20.99 -6.65 28.08
N LEU A 489 20.15 -7.40 28.80
CA LEU A 489 19.26 -6.90 29.84
C LEU A 489 19.83 -7.04 31.26
N GLY A 490 21.08 -7.48 31.42
CA GLY A 490 21.77 -7.62 32.70
C GLY A 490 21.45 -8.90 33.48
N ALA A 491 22.22 -9.19 34.54
CA ALA A 491 22.24 -10.48 35.23
C ALA A 491 20.91 -10.96 35.86
N GLN A 492 19.92 -10.07 35.99
CA GLN A 492 18.56 -10.37 36.48
C GLN A 492 17.48 -10.04 35.45
N GLY A 493 17.88 -9.72 34.21
CA GLY A 493 16.98 -9.40 33.11
C GLY A 493 16.18 -10.62 32.65
N GLN A 494 14.91 -10.41 32.35
CA GLN A 494 14.03 -11.38 31.73
C GLN A 494 13.36 -10.71 30.53
N GLY A 495 13.70 -11.18 29.33
CA GLY A 495 13.17 -10.70 28.05
C GLY A 495 14.21 -10.78 26.93
N PHE A 496 13.73 -10.67 25.71
CA PHE A 496 14.51 -10.56 24.49
C PHE A 496 14.54 -9.09 24.06
N LEU A 497 15.74 -8.60 23.71
CA LEU A 497 15.90 -7.30 23.05
C LEU A 497 15.66 -7.49 21.55
N TRP A 498 14.62 -6.86 21.03
CA TRP A 498 14.36 -6.80 19.60
C TRP A 498 15.27 -5.78 18.93
N GLU A 499 15.63 -6.07 17.68
CA GLU A 499 16.40 -5.12 16.87
C GLU A 499 15.60 -3.83 16.64
N PRO A 500 16.28 -2.66 16.59
CA PRO A 500 15.61 -1.41 16.28
C PRO A 500 14.92 -1.48 14.92
N LEU A 501 13.67 -1.02 14.87
CA LEU A 501 12.84 -0.95 13.67
C LEU A 501 13.63 -0.35 12.49
N GLY A 502 13.77 -1.07 11.37
CA GLY A 502 14.53 -0.64 10.19
C GLY A 502 16.06 -0.76 10.29
N ALA A 503 16.56 -1.75 11.03
CA ALA A 503 17.90 -2.30 10.82
C ALA A 503 17.85 -3.34 9.69
N LYS A 504 18.66 -3.18 8.63
CA LYS A 504 18.89 -4.24 7.65
C LYS A 504 19.59 -5.40 8.37
N ARG A 505 19.02 -6.61 8.36
CA ARG A 505 19.81 -7.80 8.71
C ARG A 505 20.85 -8.02 7.62
N SER A 506 22.05 -8.36 8.04
CA SER A 506 23.24 -8.57 7.19
C SER A 506 23.47 -10.06 6.91
N SER A 507 22.39 -10.80 6.71
CA SER A 507 22.38 -12.20 6.31
C SER A 507 20.99 -12.53 5.80
N ASP A 508 20.76 -12.33 4.50
CA ASP A 508 20.47 -13.41 3.55
C ASP A 508 19.93 -12.78 2.25
N ASP A 509 20.53 -13.24 1.16
CA ASP A 509 20.22 -13.02 -0.26
C ASP A 509 19.99 -11.59 -0.76
N ASP A 510 21.04 -11.03 -1.39
CA ASP A 510 20.89 -10.32 -2.67
C ASP A 510 20.39 -11.34 -3.72
N GLY A 511 19.18 -11.85 -3.55
CA GLY A 511 18.35 -12.25 -4.66
C GLY A 511 17.79 -10.95 -5.20
N ASP A 512 18.12 -10.63 -6.46
CA ASP A 512 17.35 -9.69 -7.28
C ASP A 512 15.95 -10.29 -7.49
N ASP A 513 15.18 -10.50 -6.41
CA ASP A 513 13.74 -10.62 -6.49
C ASP A 513 13.25 -9.19 -6.66
N ASP A 514 13.30 -8.73 -7.92
CA ASP A 514 12.39 -7.73 -8.49
C ASP A 514 10.94 -8.24 -8.41
N ASP A 515 10.54 -8.81 -7.28
CA ASP A 515 9.15 -8.92 -6.91
C ASP A 515 8.73 -7.49 -6.55
N ASP A 516 8.25 -6.79 -7.57
CA ASP A 516 7.33 -5.64 -7.50
C ASP A 516 6.03 -6.03 -6.74
N ASP A 517 6.13 -6.84 -5.69
CA ASP A 517 5.08 -6.92 -4.68
C ASP A 517 4.94 -5.50 -4.14
N GLU A 518 3.75 -4.91 -4.32
CA GLU A 518 3.37 -3.57 -3.88
C GLU A 518 3.49 -3.44 -2.35
N HIS A 519 4.72 -3.43 -1.83
CA HIS A 519 5.00 -3.17 -0.44
C HIS A 519 4.60 -1.73 -0.18
N ASP A 520 3.53 -1.58 0.60
CA ASP A 520 2.97 -0.32 1.05
C ASP A 520 4.07 0.66 1.48
N ASP A 521 4.35 1.68 0.65
CA ASP A 521 5.39 2.70 0.89
C ASP A 521 5.32 3.27 2.32
N ILE A 522 4.12 3.41 2.87
CA ILE A 522 3.83 3.97 4.21
C ILE A 522 4.24 3.01 5.33
N GLU A 523 4.13 1.71 5.11
CA GLU A 523 4.48 0.68 6.10
C GLU A 523 5.94 0.27 6.01
N SER A 524 6.68 0.84 5.04
CA SER A 524 8.11 0.66 4.92
C SER A 524 8.85 0.87 6.25
N PRO A 525 9.91 0.08 6.52
CA PRO A 525 10.62 0.11 7.80
C PRO A 525 11.25 1.48 8.12
N LEU A 526 11.50 2.31 7.10
CA LEU A 526 11.98 3.69 7.26
C LEU A 526 10.89 4.62 7.79
N ASN A 527 9.67 4.53 7.24
CA ASN A 527 8.52 5.28 7.75
C ASN A 527 8.10 4.78 9.13
N ALA A 528 8.30 3.50 9.41
CA ALA A 528 8.00 2.90 10.69
C ALA A 528 8.77 3.59 11.85
N LYS A 529 10.02 4.04 11.62
CA LYS A 529 10.81 4.83 12.60
C LYS A 529 10.14 6.17 12.94
N LEU A 530 9.44 6.80 11.99
CA LEU A 530 8.76 8.08 12.20
C LEU A 530 7.49 7.94 13.07
N PHE A 531 6.95 6.73 13.22
CA PHE A 531 5.84 6.47 14.14
C PHE A 531 6.29 6.28 15.59
N ALA A 532 7.60 6.18 15.86
CA ALA A 532 8.13 6.08 17.22
C ALA A 532 7.99 7.40 18.00
N MET A 533 7.84 7.29 19.33
CA MET A 533 7.72 8.47 20.18
C MET A 533 8.97 9.36 20.14
N GLY A 534 8.78 10.64 19.82
CA GLY A 534 9.87 11.62 19.78
C GLY A 534 10.85 11.41 18.61
N ALA A 535 10.39 10.78 17.54
CA ALA A 535 11.11 10.71 16.28
C ALA A 535 11.17 12.12 15.64
N ASP A 536 12.39 12.59 15.39
CA ASP A 536 12.64 13.78 14.59
C ASP A 536 13.04 13.35 13.17
N LEU A 537 12.81 14.20 12.15
CA LEU A 537 13.27 13.95 10.78
C LEU A 537 14.79 13.71 10.71
N ASP A 538 15.55 14.23 11.67
CA ASP A 538 17.00 14.08 11.78
C ASP A 538 17.43 12.65 12.19
N ASP A 539 16.54 11.86 12.80
CA ASP A 539 16.83 10.49 13.24
C ASP A 539 16.77 9.46 12.08
N VAL A 540 16.24 9.85 10.90
CA VAL A 540 16.23 9.02 9.70
C VAL A 540 17.31 9.52 8.75
N ALA A 541 18.43 8.80 8.69
CA ALA A 541 19.46 9.05 7.69
C ALA A 541 18.87 8.84 6.30
N LEU A 542 18.57 9.94 5.61
CA LEU A 542 18.27 9.93 4.19
C LEU A 542 19.52 9.42 3.49
N SER A 543 19.55 8.15 3.08
CA SER A 543 20.53 7.73 2.10
C SER A 543 20.16 8.46 0.81
N ASP A 544 20.98 9.44 0.44
CA ASP A 544 20.90 10.25 -0.79
C ASP A 544 20.92 9.43 -2.10
N ALA A 545 20.76 8.10 -2.05
CA ALA A 545 20.85 7.19 -3.18
C ALA A 545 19.76 7.38 -4.24
N ALA A 546 18.63 8.04 -3.92
CA ALA A 546 17.63 8.41 -4.92
C ALA A 546 17.79 9.85 -5.46
N SER A 547 18.78 10.61 -4.96
CA SER A 547 19.10 11.96 -5.47
C SER A 547 20.16 11.95 -6.57
N GLU A 548 20.64 10.77 -7.01
CA GLU A 548 21.61 10.65 -8.11
C GLU A 548 20.98 10.65 -9.52
N LEU A 549 19.66 10.78 -9.65
CA LEU A 549 18.99 10.98 -10.95
C LEU A 549 18.62 12.45 -11.24
N SER A 550 19.01 13.40 -10.39
CA SER A 550 18.86 14.84 -10.67
C SER A 550 20.17 15.52 -11.10
N SER A 551 21.01 14.82 -11.86
CA SER A 551 22.14 15.41 -12.59
C SER A 551 22.15 14.95 -14.04
N ILE A 552 21.06 15.20 -14.77
CA ILE A 552 21.11 15.22 -16.24
C ILE A 552 21.34 16.67 -16.68
N ASP A 553 22.42 16.84 -17.42
CA ASP A 553 23.12 18.08 -17.69
C ASP A 553 22.25 19.14 -18.40
N ALA A 554 22.08 20.28 -17.73
CA ALA A 554 21.67 21.54 -18.34
C ALA A 554 22.92 22.34 -18.77
N ASP A 555 23.77 21.75 -19.61
CA ASP A 555 24.86 22.45 -20.30
C ASP A 555 24.94 21.93 -21.74
N SER A 556 24.12 22.53 -22.60
CA SER A 556 24.33 22.53 -24.05
C SER A 556 23.96 23.91 -24.55
N ASP A 557 24.87 24.85 -24.31
CA ASP A 557 24.86 26.16 -24.94
C ASP A 557 24.79 25.99 -26.47
N PRO A 558 23.87 26.68 -27.16
CA PRO A 558 23.82 26.68 -28.61
C PRO A 558 24.97 27.51 -29.19
N GLU A 559 25.67 26.94 -30.19
CA GLU A 559 26.71 27.64 -30.93
C GLU A 559 26.21 28.93 -31.59
N PRO A 560 27.01 30.02 -31.62
CA PRO A 560 26.64 31.26 -32.26
C PRO A 560 26.97 31.20 -33.76
N LEU A 561 25.95 31.09 -34.60
CA LEU A 561 26.08 31.39 -36.03
C LEU A 561 25.83 32.87 -36.28
N LEU A 562 26.97 33.57 -36.43
CA LEU A 562 27.28 34.70 -37.29
C LEU A 562 26.13 35.50 -37.95
N ASP A 563 26.12 36.78 -37.55
CA ASP A 563 25.73 38.01 -38.24
C ASP A 563 25.89 37.98 -39.78
N ASP A 564 24.79 38.26 -40.49
CA ASP A 564 24.87 39.09 -41.70
C ASP A 564 23.57 39.89 -41.86
N SER A 565 23.78 41.18 -42.10
CA SER A 565 22.82 42.26 -42.02
C SER A 565 22.06 42.53 -43.31
N ASP A 566 20.97 43.27 -43.14
CA ASP A 566 20.28 44.14 -44.11
C ASP A 566 19.37 43.45 -45.16
N LEU A 567 18.07 43.74 -45.09
CA LEU A 567 17.36 44.53 -46.11
C LEU A 567 15.88 44.82 -45.71
N ASP A 568 15.47 46.01 -46.14
CA ASP A 568 14.28 46.79 -45.82
C ASP A 568 12.90 46.25 -46.27
N ASP A 569 11.90 46.87 -45.63
CA ASP A 569 10.65 47.40 -46.21
C ASP A 569 9.33 46.59 -46.26
N SER A 570 8.40 47.12 -45.45
CA SER A 570 7.04 47.57 -45.82
C SER A 570 5.85 46.59 -45.89
N ASP A 571 4.87 46.95 -45.05
CA ASP A 571 3.43 47.06 -45.30
C ASP A 571 2.54 45.86 -45.68
N SER A 572 1.40 45.86 -44.97
CA SER A 572 0.03 45.62 -45.43
C SER A 572 -0.60 44.23 -45.30
N ASP A 573 -1.65 44.25 -44.47
CA ASP A 573 -3.00 43.73 -44.68
C ASP A 573 -3.37 42.26 -44.41
N SER A 574 -4.11 42.17 -43.29
CA SER A 574 -5.49 41.65 -43.20
C SER A 574 -5.76 40.16 -43.33
N ASP A 575 -6.43 39.68 -42.27
CA ASP A 575 -7.47 38.66 -42.22
C ASP A 575 -7.10 37.26 -42.71
N LEU A 576 -7.31 36.26 -41.84
CA LEU A 576 -8.42 35.30 -41.99
C LEU A 576 -8.34 34.23 -40.89
N SER A 577 -9.45 34.14 -40.14
CA SER A 577 -10.05 32.91 -39.60
C SER A 577 -9.16 31.88 -38.91
N SER A 578 -9.25 31.85 -37.58
CA SER A 578 -9.17 30.60 -36.83
C SER A 578 -10.55 29.93 -36.85
N PRO A 579 -10.63 28.66 -37.25
CA PRO A 579 -11.60 27.76 -36.64
C PRO A 579 -10.94 26.46 -36.17
N HIS A 580 -11.09 26.23 -34.87
CA HIS A 580 -11.60 25.00 -34.25
C HIS A 580 -11.25 23.61 -34.82
N SER A 581 -10.71 22.83 -33.87
CA SER A 581 -11.27 21.54 -33.40
C SER A 581 -10.89 20.26 -34.13
N ALA A 582 -10.52 19.29 -33.29
CA ALA A 582 -10.69 17.86 -33.42
C ALA A 582 -9.90 17.11 -34.51
N SER A 583 -8.92 16.32 -34.05
CA SER A 583 -8.96 14.88 -34.30
C SER A 583 -8.27 14.09 -33.18
N VAL A 584 -8.97 13.95 -32.06
CA VAL A 584 -9.10 12.65 -31.41
C VAL A 584 -9.98 11.83 -32.34
N TYR A 585 -9.35 11.02 -33.19
CA TYR A 585 -10.01 9.93 -33.88
C TYR A 585 -8.97 8.83 -34.00
N GLY A 586 -9.28 7.67 -33.44
CA GLY A 586 -8.40 6.51 -33.39
C GLY A 586 -7.76 6.25 -34.75
N SER A 587 -6.44 6.09 -34.76
CA SER A 587 -5.73 5.60 -35.92
C SER A 587 -5.99 4.10 -36.03
N VAL A 588 -7.09 3.79 -36.71
CA VAL A 588 -7.30 2.50 -37.36
C VAL A 588 -6.05 2.23 -38.20
N SER A 589 -5.26 1.24 -37.77
CA SER A 589 -4.16 0.71 -38.56
C SER A 589 -4.75 -0.03 -39.77
N LEU A 590 -4.94 0.70 -40.87
CA LEU A 590 -5.16 0.09 -42.19
C LEU A 590 -3.79 -0.32 -42.74
N THR A 591 -3.42 -1.56 -42.47
CA THR A 591 -2.32 -2.23 -43.14
C THR A 591 -2.64 -2.34 -44.64
N LEU A 592 -2.08 -1.45 -45.45
CA LEU A 592 -1.90 -1.67 -46.88
C LEU A 592 -0.55 -2.36 -47.09
N PRO A 593 -0.49 -3.48 -47.81
CA PRO A 593 0.78 -4.11 -48.16
C PRO A 593 1.48 -3.27 -49.24
N GLY A 594 2.55 -2.57 -48.86
CA GLY A 594 3.54 -2.05 -49.82
C GLY A 594 3.69 -0.52 -49.92
N GLY A 595 3.87 0.21 -48.81
CA GLY A 595 4.19 1.65 -48.87
C GLY A 595 5.10 2.11 -47.73
N THR A 596 6.41 1.91 -47.87
CA THR A 596 7.44 2.33 -46.90
C THR A 596 7.81 3.82 -46.95
N GLU A 597 7.09 4.66 -47.71
CA GLU A 597 7.54 6.04 -48.01
C GLU A 597 6.66 7.17 -47.44
N SER A 598 5.66 6.89 -46.61
CA SER A 598 4.76 7.93 -46.09
C SER A 598 4.51 7.84 -44.58
N GLN A 599 5.58 7.81 -43.78
CA GLN A 599 5.52 8.04 -42.33
C GLN A 599 6.21 9.36 -41.99
N THR A 600 5.58 10.16 -41.14
CA THR A 600 6.20 11.37 -40.59
C THR A 600 7.38 11.00 -39.67
N TYR A 601 8.31 11.94 -39.44
CA TYR A 601 9.52 11.68 -38.64
C TYR A 601 9.20 11.25 -37.19
N GLY A 602 8.13 11.79 -36.60
CA GLY A 602 7.67 11.41 -35.26
C GLY A 602 7.10 10.00 -35.19
N GLU A 603 6.26 9.61 -36.15
CA GLU A 603 5.69 8.25 -36.22
C GLU A 603 6.77 7.16 -36.38
N LYS A 604 7.86 7.47 -37.09
CA LYS A 604 9.01 6.56 -37.20
C LYS A 604 9.69 6.35 -35.85
N LEU A 605 9.96 7.42 -35.13
CA LEU A 605 10.60 7.38 -33.81
C LEU A 605 9.76 6.61 -32.79
N GLU A 606 8.45 6.84 -32.75
CA GLU A 606 7.52 6.09 -31.89
C GLU A 606 7.41 4.61 -32.30
N SER A 607 7.51 4.30 -33.59
CA SER A 607 7.51 2.91 -34.06
C SER A 607 8.79 2.16 -33.72
N GLU A 608 9.94 2.85 -33.78
CA GLU A 608 11.25 2.29 -33.39
C GLU A 608 11.33 2.08 -31.88
N GLN A 609 10.80 3.02 -31.08
CA GLN A 609 10.73 2.88 -29.62
C GLN A 609 9.90 1.66 -29.21
N ARG A 610 8.68 1.52 -29.75
CA ARG A 610 7.83 0.34 -29.51
C ARG A 610 8.49 -0.97 -29.91
N LEU A 611 9.24 -0.96 -31.01
CA LEU A 611 9.93 -2.15 -31.50
C LEU A 611 11.11 -2.52 -30.59
N ASN A 612 11.82 -1.53 -30.03
CA ASN A 612 12.89 -1.76 -29.07
C ASN A 612 12.36 -2.24 -27.71
N GLU A 613 11.27 -1.65 -27.21
CA GLU A 613 10.57 -2.10 -25.99
C GLU A 613 10.12 -3.56 -26.15
N PHE A 614 9.43 -3.87 -27.26
CA PHE A 614 9.03 -5.23 -27.59
C PHE A 614 10.21 -6.20 -27.64
N ARG A 615 11.34 -5.81 -28.24
CA ARG A 615 12.53 -6.68 -28.31
C ARG A 615 13.08 -6.98 -26.92
N ALA A 616 13.21 -5.97 -26.07
CA ALA A 616 13.71 -6.11 -24.71
C ALA A 616 12.79 -7.01 -23.86
N GLU A 617 11.48 -6.75 -23.90
CA GLU A 617 10.49 -7.51 -23.14
C GLU A 617 10.38 -8.96 -23.64
N ALA A 618 10.36 -9.17 -24.96
CA ALA A 618 10.37 -10.51 -25.56
C ALA A 618 11.62 -11.32 -25.19
N THR A 619 12.79 -10.68 -25.14
CA THR A 619 14.01 -11.36 -24.68
C THR A 619 13.95 -11.71 -23.20
N ALA A 620 13.43 -10.81 -22.35
CA ALA A 620 13.28 -11.06 -20.92
C ALA A 620 12.29 -12.21 -20.64
N SER A 621 11.13 -12.22 -21.32
CA SER A 621 10.16 -13.33 -21.25
C SER A 621 10.79 -14.67 -21.64
N LEU A 622 11.59 -14.69 -22.71
CA LEU A 622 12.28 -15.91 -23.14
C LEU A 622 13.40 -16.34 -22.17
N GLU A 623 14.05 -15.40 -21.47
CA GLU A 623 15.02 -15.70 -20.41
C GLU A 623 14.34 -16.34 -19.20
N ARG A 624 13.25 -15.76 -18.69
CA ARG A 624 12.45 -16.37 -17.61
C ARG A 624 11.95 -17.75 -17.99
N ALA A 625 11.41 -17.89 -19.21
CA ALA A 625 10.92 -19.17 -19.71
C ALA A 625 12.01 -20.26 -19.76
N PHE A 626 13.28 -19.87 -19.94
CA PHE A 626 14.41 -20.78 -19.94
C PHE A 626 14.87 -21.15 -18.52
N GLU A 627 14.90 -20.19 -17.60
CA GLU A 627 15.29 -20.39 -16.21
C GLU A 627 14.28 -21.25 -15.46
N GLU A 628 12.99 -20.97 -15.63
CA GLU A 628 11.88 -21.70 -15.01
C GLU A 628 11.48 -22.99 -15.76
N ARG A 629 12.08 -23.23 -16.94
CA ARG A 629 11.78 -24.37 -17.82
C ARG A 629 10.29 -24.51 -18.17
N HIS A 630 9.70 -23.42 -18.63
CA HIS A 630 8.32 -23.43 -19.10
C HIS A 630 8.10 -24.41 -20.26
N ALA A 631 6.84 -24.82 -20.42
CA ALA A 631 6.40 -25.51 -21.63
C ALA A 631 6.51 -24.55 -22.83
N PRO A 632 6.99 -25.02 -24.00
CA PRO A 632 7.18 -24.18 -25.18
C PRO A 632 5.88 -23.52 -25.67
N GLU A 633 4.72 -24.16 -25.43
CA GLU A 633 3.39 -23.64 -25.74
C GLU A 633 3.05 -22.38 -24.92
N ASN A 634 3.42 -22.33 -23.64
CA ASN A 634 3.18 -21.16 -22.79
C ASN A 634 4.00 -19.96 -23.26
N ALA A 635 5.28 -20.19 -23.59
CA ALA A 635 6.16 -19.16 -24.13
C ALA A 635 5.66 -18.64 -25.50
N ALA A 636 5.07 -19.51 -26.31
CA ALA A 636 4.46 -19.10 -27.58
C ALA A 636 3.22 -18.21 -27.38
N ILE A 637 2.36 -18.56 -26.41
CA ILE A 637 1.20 -17.74 -26.03
C ILE A 637 1.66 -16.37 -25.53
N GLU A 638 2.69 -16.32 -24.68
CA GLU A 638 3.24 -15.07 -24.13
C GLU A 638 3.81 -14.17 -25.24
N LEU A 639 4.62 -14.71 -26.14
CA LEU A 639 5.14 -13.96 -27.30
C LEU A 639 4.02 -13.47 -28.23
N LYS A 640 2.96 -14.26 -28.38
CA LYS A 640 1.79 -13.89 -29.18
C LYS A 640 0.99 -12.79 -28.51
N THR A 641 0.79 -12.83 -27.20
CA THR A 641 0.12 -11.75 -26.44
C THR A 641 0.95 -10.48 -26.48
N LEU A 642 2.27 -10.58 -26.29
CA LEU A 642 3.21 -9.47 -26.38
C LEU A 642 3.17 -8.82 -27.77
N ARG A 643 3.18 -9.64 -28.83
CA ARG A 643 2.99 -9.16 -30.21
C ARG A 643 1.69 -8.39 -30.40
N MET A 644 0.58 -8.90 -29.85
CA MET A 644 -0.72 -8.24 -29.96
C MET A 644 -0.74 -6.91 -29.18
N ALA A 645 -0.09 -6.85 -28.02
CA ALA A 645 0.02 -5.65 -27.20
C ALA A 645 0.87 -4.57 -27.91
N SER A 646 2.04 -4.92 -28.45
CA SER A 646 2.94 -3.97 -29.11
C SER A 646 2.57 -3.69 -30.58
N ASN A 647 1.61 -4.43 -31.15
CA ASN A 647 1.18 -4.38 -32.55
C ASN A 647 2.35 -4.48 -33.55
N VAL A 648 3.24 -5.45 -33.31
CA VAL A 648 4.48 -5.67 -34.09
C VAL A 648 4.23 -6.73 -35.18
N PRO A 649 4.81 -6.59 -36.39
CA PRO A 649 4.66 -7.59 -37.43
C PRO A 649 5.25 -8.96 -37.02
N PRO A 650 4.67 -10.08 -37.49
CA PRO A 650 5.07 -11.42 -37.08
C PRO A 650 6.53 -11.76 -37.47
N GLY A 651 7.09 -11.07 -38.47
CA GLY A 651 8.51 -11.22 -38.87
C GLY A 651 9.49 -10.81 -37.77
N GLU A 652 9.18 -9.82 -36.94
CA GLU A 652 10.08 -9.40 -35.85
C GLU A 652 10.05 -10.38 -34.67
N VAL A 653 8.89 -10.95 -34.36
CA VAL A 653 8.76 -12.02 -33.34
C VAL A 653 9.60 -13.23 -33.75
N ARG A 654 9.53 -13.62 -35.03
CA ARG A 654 10.39 -14.67 -35.61
C ARG A 654 11.87 -14.36 -35.41
N LYS A 655 12.30 -13.13 -35.70
CA LYS A 655 13.70 -12.71 -35.52
C LYS A 655 14.16 -12.84 -34.08
N VAL A 656 13.38 -12.34 -33.13
CA VAL A 656 13.74 -12.39 -31.70
C VAL A 656 13.79 -13.84 -31.21
N ALA A 657 12.72 -14.62 -31.39
CA ALA A 657 12.66 -16.00 -30.90
C ALA A 657 13.75 -16.89 -31.50
N ILE A 658 13.96 -16.82 -32.82
CA ILE A 658 14.99 -17.62 -33.51
C ILE A 658 16.39 -17.16 -33.08
N SER A 659 16.64 -15.85 -33.00
CA SER A 659 17.95 -15.34 -32.58
C SER A 659 18.29 -15.73 -31.15
N PHE A 660 17.30 -15.73 -30.25
CA PHE A 660 17.45 -16.09 -28.85
C PHE A 660 17.79 -17.58 -28.67
N VAL A 661 17.00 -18.48 -29.27
CA VAL A 661 17.24 -19.93 -29.20
C VAL A 661 18.61 -20.28 -29.79
N LEU A 662 18.96 -19.67 -30.93
CA LEU A 662 20.25 -19.93 -31.58
C LEU A 662 21.46 -19.33 -30.83
N ALA A 663 21.28 -18.21 -30.11
CA ALA A 663 22.35 -17.61 -29.30
C ALA A 663 22.77 -18.52 -28.13
N ARG A 664 21.85 -19.31 -27.58
CA ARG A 664 22.09 -20.22 -26.45
C ARG A 664 22.65 -21.59 -26.88
N CYS A 665 22.68 -21.91 -28.17
CA CYS A 665 23.24 -23.17 -28.70
C CYS A 665 24.78 -23.18 -28.70
N SER A 666 25.42 -24.08 -27.96
CA SER A 666 26.89 -24.22 -27.92
C SER A 666 27.45 -25.05 -29.08
N VAL A 667 28.54 -24.61 -29.70
CA VAL A 667 29.16 -25.31 -30.86
C VAL A 667 29.96 -26.55 -30.42
N ASP A 668 30.42 -26.57 -29.17
CA ASP A 668 31.33 -27.59 -28.64
C ASP A 668 30.62 -28.81 -28.00
N GLN A 669 29.33 -28.68 -27.64
CA GLN A 669 28.51 -29.76 -27.04
C GLN A 669 27.27 -30.06 -27.89
N ALA A 670 27.43 -30.94 -28.90
CA ALA A 670 26.35 -31.30 -29.82
C ALA A 670 25.13 -31.99 -29.16
N LYS A 671 25.32 -32.58 -27.98
CA LYS A 671 24.24 -33.26 -27.23
C LYS A 671 23.31 -32.26 -26.57
N ASP A 672 23.88 -31.27 -25.87
CA ASP A 672 23.12 -30.24 -25.16
C ASP A 672 22.35 -29.35 -26.16
N THR A 673 22.92 -29.10 -27.35
CA THR A 673 22.17 -28.43 -28.44
C THR A 673 21.03 -29.25 -28.99
N ALA A 674 21.16 -30.58 -29.03
CA ALA A 674 20.08 -31.44 -29.50
C ALA A 674 18.92 -31.43 -28.50
N ASP A 675 19.23 -31.60 -27.20
CA ASP A 675 18.25 -31.59 -26.12
C ASP A 675 17.52 -30.23 -26.02
N LEU A 676 18.24 -29.11 -26.21
CA LEU A 676 17.63 -27.77 -26.27
C LEU A 676 16.69 -27.60 -27.47
N LEU A 677 17.10 -28.06 -28.66
CA LEU A 677 16.28 -27.98 -29.86
C LEU A 677 15.09 -28.96 -29.81
N ASP A 678 15.19 -30.06 -29.07
CA ASP A 678 14.05 -30.98 -28.84
C ASP A 678 12.99 -30.33 -27.95
N HIS A 679 13.41 -29.62 -26.90
CA HIS A 679 12.47 -28.92 -26.00
C HIS A 679 11.85 -27.68 -26.65
N TRP A 680 12.64 -26.89 -27.38
CA TRP A 680 12.17 -25.63 -28.00
C TRP A 680 11.71 -25.76 -29.46
N GLY A 681 11.76 -26.97 -30.04
CA GLY A 681 11.26 -27.27 -31.39
C GLY A 681 9.80 -26.85 -31.62
N PRO A 682 8.86 -27.15 -30.70
CA PRO A 682 7.47 -26.73 -30.84
C PRO A 682 7.27 -25.21 -30.89
N LEU A 683 8.06 -24.44 -30.12
CA LEU A 683 8.03 -22.98 -30.17
C LEU A 683 8.46 -22.45 -31.54
N LEU A 684 9.54 -23.03 -32.11
CA LEU A 684 10.01 -22.67 -33.44
C LEU A 684 9.00 -23.04 -34.53
N GLN A 685 8.28 -24.15 -34.37
CA GLN A 685 7.22 -24.57 -35.29
C GLN A 685 6.04 -23.60 -35.28
N GLU A 686 5.57 -23.18 -34.10
CA GLU A 686 4.47 -22.21 -33.99
C GLU A 686 4.86 -20.84 -34.55
N VAL A 687 6.08 -20.37 -34.25
CA VAL A 687 6.60 -19.08 -34.72
C VAL A 687 6.88 -19.09 -36.24
N ALA A 688 7.24 -20.25 -36.82
CA ALA A 688 7.51 -20.42 -38.24
C ALA A 688 6.26 -20.69 -39.09
N HIS A 689 5.11 -21.05 -38.50
CA HIS A 689 3.89 -21.42 -39.22
C HIS A 689 3.42 -20.35 -40.22
N ASP A 690 3.56 -19.07 -39.88
CA ASP A 690 3.08 -17.96 -40.72
C ASP A 690 3.94 -17.71 -41.98
N ASP A 691 5.28 -17.84 -41.88
CA ASP A 691 6.20 -17.67 -43.01
C ASP A 691 7.50 -18.47 -42.77
N GLN A 692 7.46 -19.72 -43.23
CA GLN A 692 8.57 -20.66 -43.10
C GLN A 692 9.81 -20.24 -43.91
N VAL A 693 9.64 -19.48 -44.99
CA VAL A 693 10.74 -19.03 -45.86
C VAL A 693 11.53 -17.91 -45.18
N GLU A 694 10.84 -16.98 -44.52
CA GLU A 694 11.48 -15.93 -43.72
C GLU A 694 12.16 -16.50 -42.47
N ALA A 695 11.57 -17.51 -41.82
CA ALA A 695 12.19 -18.20 -40.69
C ALA A 695 13.54 -18.83 -41.08
N LEU A 696 13.61 -19.58 -42.19
CA LEU A 696 14.85 -20.15 -42.72
C LEU A 696 15.88 -19.07 -43.10
N ALA A 697 15.44 -17.96 -43.70
CA ALA A 697 16.32 -16.84 -44.04
C ALA A 697 16.89 -16.14 -42.78
N THR A 698 16.10 -16.08 -41.71
CA THR A 698 16.51 -15.53 -40.41
C THR A 698 17.52 -16.44 -39.72
N MET A 699 17.30 -17.76 -39.73
CA MET A 699 18.28 -18.74 -39.23
C MET A 699 19.60 -18.68 -40.02
N GLN A 700 19.53 -18.55 -41.35
CA GLN A 700 20.71 -18.41 -42.20
C GLN A 700 21.46 -17.10 -41.91
N SER A 701 20.74 -15.98 -41.76
CA SER A 701 21.36 -14.69 -41.51
C SER A 701 21.99 -14.60 -40.12
N PHE A 702 21.39 -15.21 -39.10
CA PHE A 702 21.99 -15.35 -37.76
C PHE A 702 23.28 -16.21 -37.79
N CYS A 703 23.25 -17.36 -38.48
CA CYS A 703 24.42 -18.23 -38.63
C CYS A 703 25.55 -17.60 -39.47
N ALA A 704 25.23 -16.63 -40.33
CA ALA A 704 26.19 -15.86 -41.10
C ALA A 704 26.76 -14.68 -40.30
N ALA A 705 25.99 -14.09 -39.40
CA ALA A 705 26.44 -13.02 -38.49
C ALA A 705 27.43 -13.56 -37.45
N ASN A 706 27.22 -14.78 -36.94
CA ASN A 706 28.08 -15.40 -35.93
C ASN A 706 28.98 -16.51 -36.52
N VAL A 707 30.27 -16.22 -36.67
CA VAL A 707 31.28 -17.09 -37.32
C VAL A 707 31.43 -18.48 -36.67
N THR A 708 31.11 -18.61 -35.38
CA THR A 708 31.12 -19.87 -34.63
C THR A 708 29.96 -20.80 -35.01
N HIS A 709 28.77 -20.25 -35.28
CA HIS A 709 27.54 -21.01 -35.58
C HIS A 709 27.45 -21.45 -37.05
N THR A 710 28.38 -21.02 -37.92
CA THR A 710 28.44 -21.42 -39.34
C THR A 710 28.60 -22.95 -39.52
N LYS A 711 29.11 -23.67 -38.51
CA LYS A 711 29.20 -25.15 -38.51
C LYS A 711 27.91 -25.84 -38.05
N LEU A 712 27.07 -25.15 -37.28
CA LEU A 712 25.80 -25.66 -36.75
C LEU A 712 24.65 -25.61 -37.77
N PHE A 713 24.76 -24.76 -38.79
CA PHE A 713 23.69 -24.56 -39.78
C PHE A 713 23.27 -25.84 -40.53
N LEU A 714 24.21 -26.72 -40.90
CA LEU A 714 23.88 -27.95 -41.64
C LEU A 714 23.22 -29.03 -40.76
N PRO A 715 23.72 -29.31 -39.53
CA PRO A 715 22.98 -30.13 -38.56
C PRO A 715 21.59 -29.56 -38.22
N LEU A 716 21.49 -28.24 -38.05
CA LEU A 716 20.24 -27.56 -37.74
C LEU A 716 19.23 -27.69 -38.88
N LEU A 717 19.65 -27.48 -40.13
CA LEU A 717 18.79 -27.65 -41.31
C LEU A 717 18.29 -29.10 -41.45
N LYS A 718 19.15 -30.08 -41.17
CA LYS A 718 18.73 -31.50 -41.14
C LYS A 718 17.74 -31.80 -40.02
N LYS A 719 17.91 -31.17 -38.85
CA LYS A 719 17.00 -31.34 -37.72
C LYS A 719 15.64 -30.72 -38.00
N VAL A 720 15.60 -29.49 -38.52
CA VAL A 720 14.37 -28.81 -38.96
C VAL A 720 13.60 -29.61 -40.01
N TYR A 721 14.33 -30.31 -40.91
CA TYR A 721 13.73 -31.22 -41.89
C TYR A 721 13.19 -32.50 -41.22
N ASN A 722 13.97 -33.16 -40.38
CA ASN A 722 13.58 -34.41 -39.72
C ASN A 722 12.42 -34.24 -38.72
N ASP A 723 12.35 -33.10 -38.04
CA ASP A 723 11.32 -32.78 -37.04
C ASP A 723 10.07 -32.13 -37.67
N GLU A 724 9.99 -32.09 -39.01
CA GLU A 724 8.87 -31.53 -39.79
C GLU A 724 8.48 -30.09 -39.39
N ILE A 725 9.43 -29.30 -38.89
CA ILE A 725 9.20 -27.90 -38.49
C ILE A 725 8.91 -27.03 -39.72
N VAL A 726 9.49 -27.38 -40.88
CA VAL A 726 9.29 -26.68 -42.15
C VAL A 726 9.00 -27.69 -43.27
N ALA A 727 8.02 -27.38 -44.12
CA ALA A 727 7.65 -28.25 -45.23
C ALA A 727 8.73 -28.29 -46.33
N ASP A 728 8.80 -29.42 -47.04
CA ASP A 728 9.75 -29.68 -48.14
C ASP A 728 9.66 -28.60 -49.23
N GLU A 729 8.44 -28.21 -49.58
CA GLU A 729 8.16 -27.15 -50.55
C GLU A 729 8.73 -25.79 -50.10
N SER A 730 8.69 -25.50 -48.80
CA SER A 730 9.18 -24.24 -48.21
C SER A 730 10.70 -24.15 -48.23
N ILE A 731 11.41 -25.28 -48.03
CA ILE A 731 12.88 -25.36 -48.17
C ILE A 731 13.30 -25.11 -49.62
N LEU A 732 12.57 -25.69 -50.58
CA LEU A 732 12.78 -25.46 -52.02
C LEU A 732 12.43 -24.02 -52.43
N ALA A 733 11.35 -23.46 -51.90
CA ALA A 733 10.94 -22.08 -52.11
C ALA A 733 11.98 -21.11 -51.57
N TRP A 734 12.51 -21.34 -50.36
CA TRP A 734 13.61 -20.56 -49.78
C TRP A 734 14.86 -20.58 -50.67
N TRP A 735 15.24 -21.75 -51.18
CA TRP A 735 16.38 -21.89 -52.11
C TRP A 735 16.20 -21.08 -53.41
N ARG A 736 14.96 -20.98 -53.90
CA ARG A 736 14.60 -20.21 -55.10
C ARG A 736 14.48 -18.70 -54.80
N HIS A 737 14.05 -18.33 -53.60
CA HIS A 737 13.73 -16.95 -53.21
C HIS A 737 14.96 -16.03 -53.08
N ALA A 738 14.76 -14.72 -53.29
CA ALA A 738 15.83 -13.72 -53.22
C ALA A 738 16.39 -13.52 -51.80
N SER A 739 15.59 -13.83 -50.76
CA SER A 739 15.98 -13.76 -49.34
C SER A 739 17.10 -14.73 -48.96
N SER A 740 17.33 -15.80 -49.74
CA SER A 740 18.49 -16.70 -49.55
C SER A 740 19.82 -16.13 -50.07
N ARG A 741 19.77 -14.98 -50.75
CA ARG A 741 20.91 -14.30 -51.39
C ARG A 741 21.28 -12.98 -50.70
N ARG A 742 20.50 -12.52 -49.71
CA ARG A 742 20.67 -11.25 -48.98
C ARG A 742 20.39 -11.45 -47.49
N ILE A 743 21.02 -10.63 -46.66
CA ILE A 743 20.80 -10.57 -45.21
C ILE A 743 19.42 -9.97 -44.92
N VAL A 744 18.69 -10.52 -43.94
CA VAL A 744 17.35 -10.08 -43.48
C VAL A 744 17.41 -9.40 -42.09
N LEU A 745 18.55 -9.51 -41.38
CA LEU A 745 18.82 -8.85 -40.10
C LEU A 745 19.55 -7.52 -40.33
N ASP A 746 19.21 -6.47 -39.58
CA ASP A 746 19.97 -5.22 -39.60
C ASP A 746 21.37 -5.46 -39.03
N VAL A 747 22.38 -5.36 -39.89
CA VAL A 747 23.79 -5.45 -39.50
C VAL A 747 24.48 -4.18 -39.99
N ASP A 748 25.30 -3.57 -39.13
CA ASP A 748 26.09 -2.36 -39.43
C ASP A 748 26.65 -2.37 -40.87
N ASP A 749 26.41 -1.26 -41.57
CA ASP A 749 26.67 -1.05 -43.01
C ASP A 749 28.11 -1.37 -43.45
N SER A 750 29.05 -1.38 -42.49
CA SER A 750 30.47 -1.70 -42.70
C SER A 750 30.81 -3.20 -42.84
N ARG A 751 29.94 -4.12 -42.41
CA ARG A 751 30.17 -5.59 -42.44
C ARG A 751 29.33 -6.34 -43.47
N VAL A 752 28.44 -5.65 -44.18
CA VAL A 752 27.43 -6.24 -45.07
C VAL A 752 28.07 -7.04 -46.22
N THR A 753 29.23 -6.62 -46.76
CA THR A 753 29.85 -7.28 -47.92
C THR A 753 30.49 -8.64 -47.59
N SER A 754 31.14 -8.77 -46.42
CA SER A 754 31.76 -10.02 -45.97
C SER A 754 30.73 -11.03 -45.48
N VAL A 755 29.69 -10.58 -44.79
CA VAL A 755 28.59 -11.45 -44.31
C VAL A 755 27.78 -12.01 -45.48
N ASN A 756 27.51 -11.23 -46.53
CA ASN A 756 26.84 -11.73 -47.75
C ASN A 756 27.65 -12.82 -48.47
N GLN A 757 28.99 -12.78 -48.42
CA GLN A 757 29.82 -13.88 -48.95
C GLN A 757 29.66 -15.15 -48.12
N ILE A 758 29.57 -15.04 -46.79
CA ILE A 758 29.35 -16.18 -45.88
C ILE A 758 27.95 -16.78 -46.06
N VAL A 759 26.92 -15.95 -46.27
CA VAL A 759 25.54 -16.40 -46.61
C VAL A 759 25.55 -17.28 -47.88
N LEU A 760 26.31 -16.87 -48.90
CA LEU A 760 26.47 -17.63 -50.15
C LEU A 760 27.27 -18.93 -49.96
N GLU A 761 28.25 -18.95 -49.06
CA GLU A 761 28.97 -20.18 -48.70
C GLU A 761 28.11 -21.17 -47.92
N LEU A 762 27.33 -20.69 -46.94
CA LEU A 762 26.35 -21.50 -46.21
C LEU A 762 25.31 -22.11 -47.14
N ARG A 763 24.86 -21.33 -48.13
CA ARG A 763 23.98 -21.82 -49.19
C ARG A 763 24.63 -22.96 -49.99
N LYS A 764 25.87 -22.80 -50.45
CA LYS A 764 26.60 -23.88 -51.14
C LYS A 764 26.74 -25.14 -50.28
N ARG A 765 26.90 -24.98 -48.97
CA ARG A 765 26.97 -26.12 -48.03
C ARG A 765 25.63 -26.84 -47.85
N ALA A 766 24.51 -26.14 -48.00
CA ALA A 766 23.16 -26.73 -47.92
C ALA A 766 22.71 -27.47 -49.20
N GLU A 767 23.41 -27.27 -50.33
CA GLU A 767 23.10 -27.90 -51.63
C GLU A 767 22.91 -29.43 -51.59
N PRO A 768 23.70 -30.23 -50.85
CA PRO A 768 23.51 -31.69 -50.78
C PRO A 768 22.20 -32.10 -50.10
N VAL A 769 21.72 -31.32 -49.13
CA VAL A 769 20.45 -31.59 -48.43
C VAL A 769 19.28 -31.28 -49.36
N VAL A 770 19.34 -30.17 -50.09
CA VAL A 770 18.32 -29.79 -51.08
C VAL A 770 18.24 -30.79 -52.23
N ARG A 771 19.37 -31.34 -52.70
CA ARG A 771 19.37 -32.41 -53.71
C ARG A 771 18.73 -33.69 -53.19
N HIS A 772 18.99 -34.06 -51.93
CA HIS A 772 18.38 -35.25 -51.33
C HIS A 772 16.84 -35.14 -51.28
N ILE A 773 16.31 -33.95 -50.95
CA ILE A 773 14.86 -33.68 -50.92
C ILE A 773 14.25 -33.74 -52.33
N LEU A 774 14.96 -33.23 -53.35
CA LEU A 774 14.52 -33.33 -54.75
C LEU A 774 14.49 -34.77 -55.25
N GLU A 775 15.52 -35.56 -54.92
CA GLU A 775 15.61 -36.98 -55.29
C GLU A 775 14.55 -37.83 -54.58
N SER A 776 14.15 -37.48 -53.35
CA SER A 776 13.08 -38.19 -52.62
C SER A 776 11.68 -37.83 -53.10
N GLN A 777 11.45 -36.60 -53.58
CA GLN A 777 10.18 -36.24 -54.21
C GLN A 777 10.00 -36.94 -55.56
N GLU A 778 11.04 -36.96 -56.41
CA GLU A 778 10.99 -37.66 -57.70
C GLU A 778 10.71 -39.18 -57.56
N SER A 779 11.17 -39.82 -56.48
CA SER A 779 10.83 -41.23 -56.21
C SER A 779 9.40 -41.45 -55.69
N SER A 780 8.82 -40.47 -55.00
CA SER A 780 7.43 -40.58 -54.49
C SER A 780 6.41 -40.36 -55.59
N ASP A 781 6.70 -39.46 -56.54
CA ASP A 781 5.85 -39.22 -57.71
C ASP A 781 5.86 -40.42 -58.69
N GLU A 782 6.96 -41.19 -58.75
CA GLU A 782 7.03 -42.44 -59.53
C GLU A 782 6.23 -43.59 -58.88
N ASP A 783 6.08 -43.61 -57.54
CA ASP A 783 5.30 -44.63 -56.82
C ASP A 783 3.77 -44.34 -56.86
N GLU A 784 3.34 -43.07 -56.92
CA GLU A 784 1.92 -42.70 -57.08
C GLU A 784 1.38 -42.95 -58.51
N GLU A 785 2.23 -42.90 -59.55
CA GLU A 785 1.82 -43.27 -60.91
C GLU A 785 1.65 -44.79 -61.12
N GLU A 786 2.19 -45.65 -60.23
CA GLU A 786 1.99 -47.11 -60.30
C GLU A 786 0.75 -47.63 -59.53
N GLU A 787 0.13 -46.84 -58.64
CA GLU A 787 -1.09 -47.27 -57.90
C GLU A 787 -2.42 -46.98 -58.66
N ASP A 788 -2.42 -46.13 -59.69
CA ASP A 788 -3.63 -45.78 -60.45
C ASP A 788 -3.97 -46.77 -61.60
N ASP A 789 -3.15 -47.79 -61.86
CA ASP A 789 -3.31 -48.72 -62.99
C ASP A 789 -3.96 -50.08 -62.65
N ASP A 790 -4.35 -50.33 -61.39
CA ASP A 790 -4.82 -51.67 -60.93
C ASP A 790 -6.33 -51.80 -60.58
N ASP A 791 -7.19 -50.82 -60.91
CA ASP A 791 -8.61 -50.80 -60.53
C ASP A 791 -9.62 -50.93 -61.71
N ASP A 792 -9.32 -51.74 -62.72
CA ASP A 792 -10.27 -52.11 -63.80
C ASP A 792 -10.18 -53.62 -64.19
N GLU A 793 -10.74 -54.52 -63.35
CA GLU A 793 -11.28 -55.84 -63.78
C GLU A 793 -12.50 -56.32 -62.96
#